data_AF-A0A832FJI4-F1
#
_entry.id   AF-A0A832FJI4-F1
#
_cell.length_a   1.000
_cell.length_b   1.000
_cell.length_c   1.000
_cell.angle_alpha   90.00
_cell.angle_beta   90.00
_cell.angle_gamma   90.00
#
_symmetry.space_group_name_H-M   'P 1'
#
loop_
_entity.id
_entity.type
_entity.pdbx_description
1 polymer ?
#
loop_
_entity_poly.entity_id
_entity_poly.type
_entity_poly.pdbx_seq_one_letter_code
_entity_poly.pdbx_strand_id
1 'polypeptide(L)'
;MSENQNIHEVERLLENVLINYSLVKEHPELFTISPSPSLESSSLESRAKRRMRLSGSVGLHPLKIAIEQEGLYRILGADLKAAGWDLNLIVPRKLALYHQGREIPISIVGAEDGYLSAGDRIIFWGTAINSRFTKKNIYWLEQKETGEGMRIGEQEKGGAHSGEGVNYFIDHLHLEENNIYWQTLPGGMDKDRWFWRQMTAPSAADFPFSIYSLSSGKETATVRILFQGKTDIATTKPDHHLIITLNGSVIGDFSWDGQSEYLGQIQVSSTLLQEGNNTLTIKAVGDTGASIDTVLVNWIELDYPRMFVAQNHKLLFPIQGEGRYEFHVRGFSDREISVFDITDPERIMKIGNISIEAEAASVYGVRFSAAVSGRKRYAVLGISAEQSPLSIESGALVRSDREVDLRSTDNAADYLIITHPDFWDSILPLADYRKAQGWRVRVVDIYDIYDEFSYGIADPQAIQDFLRYCFQNWAPPAPLFVLLVGDANMDYLDNYKTGRADYLPTHLYFTADIGETPNDNWFVCVSGEDILPDMFLGRMPARNPSEVRSIVEKIISYEQQNNQPWHQRALLVAGKDDPQFQTITDELARDFGLANFEVQKVYAASYPNVDLAAEQIRRKLSDGHLITVYCGHGNVDKWESTLFQLSDVQRLENIGRPSFIILLTCLNGFFPHPKQDCCLAEELLRAENKGAVACWAPVSVSYPTEQKNLTRELLNQIFRQGNNILGVCTTLARINTYVRHQISGDMAQNYLLFGDPATRLKGEYGASAEARIIIKPGINFFSLPGRVLPSLGAEDLLVKLSSQGIGVRKISGYDSIDKKWQTGVWKGGALKGIDFDIVPGQGYVLYADGDSERTISFVSSCIIPFYSSYILDAGYNLLGFPAPLGDYTSYDLHRELGADSVFSVATYGKRSGKWQESYSFFSLTAGERYQIEPGCGYGIGIAKARRNWSPGPWSKEGR
;
A
#
# COMPACT_ATOMS: atom_id res chain seq x y z
N MET A 1 -3.40 3.95 -44.44
CA MET A 1 -2.77 3.23 -43.31
C MET A 1 -3.90 2.72 -42.45
N SER A 2 -4.09 1.41 -42.41
CA SER A 2 -5.34 0.73 -42.06
C SER A 2 -5.46 0.34 -40.59
N GLU A 3 -6.69 0.35 -40.07
CA GLU A 3 -7.18 -0.15 -38.76
C GLU A 3 -6.71 -1.56 -38.35
N ASN A 4 -6.07 -2.32 -39.23
CA ASN A 4 -5.55 -3.67 -38.95
C ASN A 4 -4.26 -3.72 -38.10
N GLN A 5 -3.62 -2.59 -37.76
CA GLN A 5 -2.47 -2.62 -36.85
C GLN A 5 -2.86 -2.67 -35.36
N ASN A 6 -4.02 -2.12 -34.97
CA ASN A 6 -4.48 -2.17 -33.57
C ASN A 6 -5.15 -3.50 -33.19
N ILE A 7 -5.72 -4.22 -34.15
CA ILE A 7 -6.27 -5.57 -33.90
C ILE A 7 -5.14 -6.58 -33.70
N HIS A 8 -4.02 -6.45 -34.42
CA HIS A 8 -2.86 -7.32 -34.25
C HIS A 8 -2.07 -7.09 -32.95
N GLU A 9 -2.13 -5.90 -32.35
CA GLU A 9 -1.55 -5.67 -31.01
C GLU A 9 -2.42 -6.26 -29.90
N VAL A 10 -3.75 -6.21 -30.04
CA VAL A 10 -4.69 -6.86 -29.11
C VAL A 10 -4.66 -8.39 -29.27
N GLU A 11 -4.55 -8.92 -30.49
CA GLU A 11 -4.33 -10.35 -30.74
C GLU A 11 -2.98 -10.84 -30.19
N ARG A 12 -1.90 -10.03 -30.28
CA ARG A 12 -0.61 -10.35 -29.63
C ARG A 12 -0.67 -10.32 -28.10
N LEU A 13 -1.47 -9.43 -27.53
CA LEU A 13 -1.71 -9.37 -26.09
C LEU A 13 -2.48 -10.62 -25.61
N LEU A 14 -3.39 -11.14 -26.42
CA LEU A 14 -4.15 -12.35 -26.11
C LEU A 14 -3.35 -13.65 -26.36
N GLU A 15 -2.43 -13.67 -27.34
CA GLU A 15 -1.49 -14.78 -27.57
C GLU A 15 -0.49 -15.01 -26.43
N ASN A 16 -0.13 -13.95 -25.68
CA ASN A 16 0.91 -14.02 -24.65
C ASN A 16 0.37 -14.14 -23.21
N VAL A 17 -0.94 -13.99 -23.00
CA VAL A 17 -1.56 -14.01 -21.67
C VAL A 17 -2.40 -15.28 -21.43
N LEU A 18 -2.85 -15.97 -22.49
CA LEU A 18 -3.74 -17.13 -22.37
C LEU A 18 -3.05 -18.42 -22.82
N ILE A 19 -2.85 -19.35 -21.89
CA ILE A 19 -2.40 -20.71 -22.22
C ILE A 19 -3.49 -21.39 -23.07
N ASN A 20 -3.13 -21.79 -24.30
CA ASN A 20 -3.93 -22.59 -25.27
C ASN A 20 -5.08 -21.89 -26.04
N TYR A 21 -4.83 -20.69 -26.55
CA TYR A 21 -5.71 -19.96 -27.47
C TYR A 21 -6.21 -20.77 -28.69
N SER A 22 -5.40 -21.70 -29.24
CA SER A 22 -5.77 -22.48 -30.44
C SER A 22 -6.80 -23.58 -30.19
N LEU A 23 -6.90 -24.11 -28.97
CA LEU A 23 -7.83 -25.18 -28.61
C LEU A 23 -9.26 -24.64 -28.35
N VAL A 24 -9.36 -23.41 -27.84
CA VAL A 24 -10.62 -22.71 -27.54
C VAL A 24 -11.44 -22.43 -28.81
N LYS A 25 -10.76 -22.26 -29.95
CA LYS A 25 -11.39 -21.96 -31.22
C LYS A 25 -12.12 -23.16 -31.84
N GLU A 26 -11.78 -24.39 -31.43
CA GLU A 26 -12.28 -25.61 -32.06
C GLU A 26 -13.32 -26.38 -31.20
N HIS A 27 -13.40 -26.16 -29.88
CA HIS A 27 -14.33 -26.89 -28.98
C HIS A 27 -14.90 -26.03 -27.81
N PRO A 28 -15.95 -25.22 -28.04
CA PRO A 28 -16.53 -24.33 -27.02
C PRO A 28 -17.31 -25.04 -25.90
N GLU A 29 -17.67 -26.31 -26.09
CA GLU A 29 -18.42 -27.13 -25.12
C GLU A 29 -17.60 -27.70 -23.93
N LEU A 30 -16.27 -27.50 -23.89
CA LEU A 30 -15.40 -28.06 -22.85
C LEU A 30 -15.23 -27.18 -21.58
N PHE A 31 -15.92 -26.03 -21.48
CA PHE A 31 -15.84 -25.12 -20.33
C PHE A 31 -17.05 -25.20 -19.36
N THR A 32 -17.48 -26.41 -19.01
CA THR A 32 -18.01 -26.65 -17.65
C THR A 32 -16.84 -26.85 -16.70
N ILE A 33 -16.71 -25.95 -15.72
CA ILE A 33 -15.60 -25.89 -14.77
C ILE A 33 -15.49 -27.20 -13.97
N SER A 34 -14.37 -27.89 -14.14
CA SER A 34 -13.81 -28.81 -13.16
C SER A 34 -12.28 -28.83 -13.32
N PRO A 35 -11.54 -28.94 -12.20
CA PRO A 35 -10.14 -28.55 -12.14
C PRO A 35 -9.23 -29.63 -12.73
N SER A 36 -8.23 -29.22 -13.51
CA SER A 36 -7.07 -30.01 -13.96
C SER A 36 -6.02 -29.03 -14.52
N PRO A 37 -4.77 -29.47 -14.80
CA PRO A 37 -3.74 -29.90 -13.87
C PRO A 37 -2.47 -29.01 -14.02
N SER A 38 -1.56 -29.20 -13.07
CA SER A 38 -0.23 -28.58 -12.94
C SER A 38 0.62 -28.50 -14.23
N LEU A 39 1.25 -27.35 -14.45
CA LEU A 39 2.48 -27.19 -15.24
C LEU A 39 3.46 -26.26 -14.50
N GLU A 40 4.47 -26.91 -13.91
CA GLU A 40 5.86 -26.52 -13.65
C GLU A 40 6.20 -25.07 -13.25
N SER A 41 6.07 -24.88 -11.94
CA SER A 41 6.77 -23.98 -11.03
C SER A 41 8.29 -24.27 -10.92
N SER A 42 9.10 -23.93 -11.93
CA SER A 42 10.57 -23.99 -11.80
C SER A 42 11.21 -22.61 -11.59
N SER A 43 10.86 -21.93 -10.50
CA SER A 43 11.71 -20.88 -9.88
C SER A 43 11.18 -20.36 -8.54
N LEU A 44 9.90 -20.60 -8.20
CA LEU A 44 9.29 -20.20 -6.92
C LEU A 44 9.17 -21.35 -5.89
N GLU A 45 9.28 -22.61 -6.33
CA GLU A 45 9.13 -23.79 -5.43
C GLU A 45 10.30 -24.02 -4.47
N SER A 46 11.46 -23.42 -4.69
CA SER A 46 12.61 -23.57 -3.78
C SER A 46 12.51 -22.68 -2.54
N ARG A 47 11.60 -21.70 -2.51
CA ARG A 47 11.36 -20.82 -1.34
C ARG A 47 10.17 -21.24 -0.47
N ALA A 48 9.23 -22.02 -1.00
CA ALA A 48 8.02 -22.43 -0.28
C ALA A 48 8.11 -23.79 0.47
N LYS A 49 9.25 -24.51 0.42
CA LYS A 49 9.39 -25.87 0.96
C LYS A 49 10.20 -26.01 2.27
N ARG A 50 10.15 -25.02 3.16
CA ARG A 50 10.49 -25.25 4.58
C ARG A 50 9.35 -24.78 5.47
N ARG A 51 8.38 -25.67 5.61
CA ARG A 51 7.30 -25.58 6.60
C ARG A 51 7.96 -25.62 8.00
N MET A 52 8.09 -24.48 8.67
CA MET A 52 8.34 -24.48 10.11
C MET A 52 7.01 -24.81 10.78
N ARG A 53 6.72 -26.10 10.99
CA ARG A 53 5.67 -26.48 11.93
C ARG A 53 6.25 -26.24 13.32
N LEU A 54 5.92 -25.08 13.89
CA LEU A 54 6.18 -24.72 15.28
C LEU A 54 5.28 -25.61 16.17
N SER A 55 5.61 -26.89 16.29
CA SER A 55 4.90 -27.85 17.14
C SER A 55 5.49 -27.79 18.55
N GLY A 56 4.79 -27.12 19.48
CA GLY A 56 5.16 -27.14 20.89
C GLY A 56 4.60 -28.37 21.59
N SER A 57 5.44 -29.12 22.31
CA SER A 57 4.94 -29.96 23.40
C SER A 57 4.44 -29.06 24.52
N VAL A 58 3.43 -29.49 25.30
CA VAL A 58 2.93 -28.76 26.49
C VAL A 58 4.12 -28.28 27.34
N GLY A 59 4.34 -26.97 27.39
CA GLY A 59 5.42 -26.34 28.18
C GLY A 59 6.72 -25.98 27.44
N LEU A 60 6.86 -26.26 26.13
CA LEU A 60 8.04 -25.89 25.32
C LEU A 60 7.63 -25.33 23.95
N HIS A 61 6.99 -24.17 23.94
CA HIS A 61 6.67 -23.46 22.72
C HIS A 61 7.91 -22.74 22.15
N PRO A 62 8.03 -22.54 20.83
CA PRO A 62 9.17 -21.85 20.26
C PRO A 62 9.37 -20.44 20.84
N LEU A 63 10.63 -20.11 21.14
CA LEU A 63 11.03 -18.81 21.68
C LEU A 63 11.59 -17.93 20.58
N LYS A 64 11.10 -16.69 20.53
CA LYS A 64 11.59 -15.62 19.68
C LYS A 64 12.73 -14.90 20.39
N ILE A 65 13.89 -14.86 19.75
CA ILE A 65 15.13 -14.27 20.28
C ILE A 65 15.51 -13.10 19.38
N ALA A 66 15.53 -11.89 19.93
CA ALA A 66 15.94 -10.69 19.21
C ALA A 66 17.39 -10.33 19.51
N ILE A 67 18.14 -9.95 18.48
CA ILE A 67 19.49 -9.40 18.59
C ILE A 67 19.64 -8.16 17.71
N GLU A 68 20.65 -7.33 17.95
CA GLU A 68 20.92 -6.13 17.12
C GLU A 68 22.32 -6.12 16.51
N GLN A 69 23.32 -6.66 17.22
CA GLN A 69 24.73 -6.58 16.81
C GLN A 69 25.27 -7.95 16.38
N GLU A 70 26.27 -7.95 15.52
CA GLU A 70 27.02 -9.16 15.20
C GLU A 70 27.86 -9.58 16.43
N GLY A 71 27.86 -10.87 16.77
CA GLY A 71 28.66 -11.39 17.87
C GLY A 71 28.28 -12.79 18.34
N LEU A 72 28.96 -13.25 19.37
CA LEU A 72 28.65 -14.51 20.04
C LEU A 72 27.63 -14.26 21.14
N TYR A 73 26.46 -14.88 21.04
CA TYR A 73 25.37 -14.73 21.99
C TYR A 73 25.25 -15.94 22.90
N ARG A 74 24.81 -15.69 24.12
CA ARG A 74 24.59 -16.67 25.19
C ARG A 74 23.16 -16.58 25.70
N ILE A 75 22.49 -17.73 25.73
CA ILE A 75 21.19 -17.92 26.40
C ILE A 75 21.41 -18.89 27.57
N LEU A 76 21.11 -18.44 28.80
CA LEU A 76 21.18 -19.30 29.99
C LEU A 76 19.93 -20.15 30.11
N GLY A 77 20.04 -21.31 30.78
CA GLY A 77 18.86 -22.04 31.25
C GLY A 77 17.94 -21.16 32.12
N ALA A 78 18.50 -20.24 32.91
CA ALA A 78 17.72 -19.24 33.65
C ALA A 78 16.87 -18.34 32.74
N ASP A 79 17.39 -17.97 31.57
CA ASP A 79 16.68 -17.14 30.59
C ASP A 79 15.50 -17.90 29.98
N LEU A 80 15.69 -19.18 29.63
CA LEU A 80 14.62 -20.05 29.13
C LEU A 80 13.52 -20.23 30.17
N LYS A 81 13.90 -20.42 31.43
CA LYS A 81 12.94 -20.51 32.54
C LYS A 81 12.15 -19.21 32.71
N ALA A 82 12.81 -18.06 32.59
CA ALA A 82 12.14 -16.75 32.64
C ALA A 82 11.19 -16.54 31.46
N ALA A 83 11.51 -17.10 30.29
CA ALA A 83 10.65 -17.10 29.10
C ALA A 83 9.50 -18.12 29.15
N GLY A 84 9.38 -18.89 30.24
CA GLY A 84 8.27 -19.82 30.49
C GLY A 84 8.55 -21.30 30.21
N TRP A 85 9.77 -21.68 29.81
CA TRP A 85 10.12 -23.10 29.61
C TRP A 85 10.38 -23.82 30.94
N ASP A 86 9.84 -25.03 31.08
CA ASP A 86 10.24 -25.95 32.15
C ASP A 86 11.53 -26.67 31.74
N LEU A 87 12.62 -26.37 32.45
CA LEU A 87 13.93 -26.96 32.20
C LEU A 87 13.94 -28.50 32.30
N ASN A 88 13.01 -29.09 33.07
CA ASN A 88 12.92 -30.54 33.19
C ASN A 88 12.38 -31.23 31.93
N LEU A 89 11.70 -30.48 31.05
CA LEU A 89 11.17 -30.99 29.79
C LEU A 89 12.18 -30.88 28.64
N ILE A 90 13.26 -30.12 28.85
CA ILE A 90 14.27 -29.87 27.84
C ILE A 90 15.16 -31.09 27.66
N VAL A 91 15.32 -31.51 26.41
CA VAL A 91 16.32 -32.48 25.96
C VAL A 91 17.41 -31.71 25.21
N PRO A 92 18.57 -31.41 25.83
CA PRO A 92 19.56 -30.49 25.27
C PRO A 92 19.97 -30.82 23.83
N ARG A 93 20.17 -32.10 23.48
CA ARG A 93 20.53 -32.55 22.12
C ARG A 93 19.47 -32.25 21.05
N LYS A 94 18.21 -32.02 21.45
CA LYS A 94 17.09 -31.70 20.55
C LYS A 94 16.87 -30.20 20.35
N LEU A 95 17.54 -29.35 21.13
CA LEU A 95 17.44 -27.90 20.95
C LEU A 95 18.04 -27.48 19.60
N ALA A 96 17.29 -26.69 18.85
CA ALA A 96 17.62 -26.17 17.54
C ALA A 96 17.26 -24.68 17.46
N LEU A 97 18.14 -23.91 16.81
CA LEU A 97 17.98 -22.47 16.61
C LEU A 97 17.85 -22.18 15.13
N TYR A 98 16.91 -21.34 14.75
CA TYR A 98 16.62 -21.01 13.36
C TYR A 98 16.72 -19.52 13.09
N HIS A 99 17.24 -19.17 11.93
CA HIS A 99 17.28 -17.82 11.36
C HIS A 99 16.68 -17.86 9.97
N GLN A 100 15.62 -17.09 9.72
CA GLN A 100 14.91 -17.07 8.42
C GLN A 100 14.56 -18.48 7.88
N GLY A 101 14.11 -19.37 8.77
CA GLY A 101 13.75 -20.76 8.44
C GLY A 101 14.93 -21.71 8.24
N ARG A 102 16.18 -21.25 8.34
CA ARG A 102 17.39 -22.07 8.28
C ARG A 102 17.87 -22.39 9.69
N GLU A 103 18.22 -23.64 9.92
CA GLU A 103 18.79 -24.04 11.21
C GLU A 103 20.25 -23.62 11.26
N ILE A 104 20.66 -22.99 12.36
CA ILE A 104 22.04 -22.56 12.58
C ILE A 104 22.68 -23.35 13.74
N PRO A 105 24.01 -23.56 13.72
CA PRO A 105 24.69 -24.35 14.73
C PRO A 105 24.71 -23.65 16.10
N ILE A 106 24.44 -24.41 17.15
CA ILE A 106 24.59 -23.96 18.54
C ILE A 106 25.62 -24.81 19.29
N SER A 107 26.20 -24.28 20.36
CA SER A 107 26.96 -25.06 21.36
C SER A 107 26.23 -25.02 22.67
N ILE A 108 26.17 -26.14 23.39
CA ILE A 108 25.58 -26.20 24.73
C ILE A 108 26.70 -26.58 25.69
N VAL A 109 26.90 -25.76 26.71
CA VAL A 109 27.99 -25.92 27.68
C VAL A 109 27.39 -26.08 29.08
N GLY A 110 27.84 -27.11 29.81
CA GLY A 110 27.35 -27.43 31.17
C GLY A 110 26.28 -28.53 31.21
N ALA A 111 25.74 -28.94 30.06
CA ALA A 111 24.68 -29.94 29.92
C ALA A 111 25.20 -31.34 29.54
N GLU A 112 26.45 -31.67 29.90
CA GLU A 112 27.08 -32.96 29.55
C GLU A 112 26.42 -34.15 30.27
N ASP A 113 25.71 -33.90 31.37
CA ASP A 113 24.90 -34.87 32.11
C ASP A 113 23.55 -35.18 31.42
N GLY A 114 23.25 -34.51 30.31
CA GLY A 114 22.03 -34.67 29.54
C GLY A 114 20.85 -33.82 30.02
N TYR A 115 21.05 -32.95 31.02
CA TYR A 115 20.05 -32.03 31.55
C TYR A 115 20.50 -30.58 31.32
N LEU A 116 19.55 -29.65 31.21
CA LEU A 116 19.86 -28.22 31.15
C LEU A 116 19.60 -27.58 32.51
N SER A 117 20.67 -27.21 33.22
CA SER A 117 20.61 -26.45 34.47
C SER A 117 20.42 -24.95 34.20
N ALA A 118 20.06 -24.19 35.24
CA ALA A 118 19.89 -22.74 35.12
C ALA A 118 21.19 -22.00 34.76
N GLY A 119 22.35 -22.58 35.12
CA GLY A 119 23.68 -22.00 34.84
C GLY A 119 24.27 -22.43 33.51
N ASP A 120 23.66 -23.41 32.83
CA ASP A 120 24.13 -23.89 31.53
C ASP A 120 23.81 -22.87 30.46
N ARG A 121 24.60 -22.91 29.38
CA ARG A 121 24.53 -21.90 28.33
C ARG A 121 24.41 -22.52 26.95
N ILE A 122 23.51 -21.95 26.16
CA ILE A 122 23.38 -22.15 24.72
C ILE A 122 24.09 -20.98 24.05
N ILE A 123 25.06 -21.29 23.20
CA ILE A 123 25.92 -20.35 22.51
C ILE A 123 25.67 -20.42 21.01
N PHE A 124 25.56 -19.27 20.35
CA PHE A 124 25.41 -19.17 18.89
C PHE A 124 26.05 -17.89 18.35
N TRP A 125 26.36 -17.87 17.06
CA TRP A 125 26.77 -16.64 16.37
C TRP A 125 25.54 -15.90 15.84
N GLY A 126 25.36 -14.68 16.31
CA GLY A 126 24.33 -13.77 15.85
C GLY A 126 24.88 -12.81 14.80
N THR A 127 24.12 -12.56 13.74
CA THR A 127 24.46 -11.61 12.67
C THR A 127 23.54 -10.40 12.77
N ALA A 128 24.08 -9.19 12.69
CA ALA A 128 23.26 -7.98 12.60
C ALA A 128 22.46 -7.98 11.29
N ILE A 129 21.24 -7.43 11.32
CA ILE A 129 20.44 -7.28 10.10
C ILE A 129 20.82 -5.98 9.39
N ASN A 130 20.92 -6.03 8.07
CA ASN A 130 20.91 -4.84 7.23
C ASN A 130 19.48 -4.64 6.71
N SER A 131 18.69 -3.81 7.40
CA SER A 131 17.30 -3.53 7.04
C SER A 131 16.99 -2.06 7.24
N ARG A 132 16.19 -1.52 6.32
CA ARG A 132 15.62 -0.18 6.41
C ARG A 132 14.59 -0.06 7.55
N PHE A 133 13.91 -1.15 7.89
CA PHE A 133 12.72 -1.14 8.75
C PHE A 133 13.01 -1.49 10.21
N THR A 134 14.10 -2.21 10.50
CA THR A 134 14.42 -2.64 11.85
C THR A 134 15.91 -2.89 12.06
N LYS A 135 16.38 -2.66 13.29
CA LYS A 135 17.70 -3.08 13.77
C LYS A 135 17.68 -4.47 14.41
N LYS A 136 16.48 -5.03 14.65
CA LYS A 136 16.30 -6.32 15.33
C LYS A 136 16.32 -7.46 14.31
N ASN A 137 17.34 -8.30 14.39
CA ASN A 137 17.35 -9.60 13.73
C ASN A 137 16.74 -10.66 14.66
N ILE A 138 15.96 -11.58 14.09
CA ILE A 138 15.17 -12.53 14.87
C ILE A 138 15.62 -13.96 14.64
N TYR A 139 15.79 -14.68 15.75
CA TYR A 139 16.09 -16.10 15.81
C TYR A 139 14.99 -16.84 16.56
N TRP A 140 14.78 -18.11 16.23
CA TRP A 140 13.75 -18.95 16.82
C TRP A 140 14.37 -20.19 17.45
N LEU A 141 14.25 -20.35 18.77
CA LEU A 141 14.73 -21.51 19.51
C LEU A 141 13.55 -22.46 19.79
N GLU A 142 13.71 -23.72 19.42
CA GLU A 142 12.71 -24.77 19.65
C GLU A 142 13.36 -26.10 20.05
N GLN A 143 12.55 -27.01 20.58
CA GLN A 143 12.90 -28.40 20.76
C GLN A 143 12.32 -29.24 19.63
N LYS A 144 13.18 -29.85 18.80
CA LYS A 144 12.74 -30.70 17.69
C LYS A 144 11.93 -31.92 18.18
N GLU A 145 10.85 -32.24 17.48
CA GLU A 145 10.12 -33.50 17.70
C GLU A 145 11.03 -34.72 17.39
N THR A 146 11.71 -34.67 16.24
CA THR A 146 12.59 -35.74 15.73
C THR A 146 13.96 -35.22 15.33
N GLY A 147 14.99 -36.04 15.54
CA GLY A 147 16.37 -35.69 15.22
C GLY A 147 17.05 -34.85 16.30
N GLU A 148 18.30 -34.48 16.03
CA GLU A 148 19.11 -33.62 16.89
C GLU A 148 19.21 -32.21 16.27
N GLY A 149 19.46 -31.22 17.11
CA GLY A 149 19.75 -29.87 16.63
C GLY A 149 21.16 -29.78 16.07
N MET A 150 21.39 -28.86 15.14
CA MET A 150 22.71 -28.58 14.58
C MET A 150 23.65 -28.09 15.68
N ARG A 151 24.88 -28.62 15.69
CA ARG A 151 25.92 -28.23 16.65
C ARG A 151 27.07 -27.53 15.95
N ILE A 152 27.71 -26.58 16.63
CA ILE A 152 28.95 -25.97 16.16
C ILE A 152 29.99 -27.08 15.99
N GLY A 153 30.48 -27.26 14.78
CA GLY A 153 31.50 -28.27 14.49
C GLY A 153 32.86 -27.85 15.05
N GLU A 154 33.73 -28.83 15.27
CA GLU A 154 35.14 -28.60 15.66
C GLU A 154 36.04 -28.91 14.47
N GLN A 155 36.97 -28.00 14.13
CA GLN A 155 37.97 -28.26 13.09
C GLN A 155 38.99 -29.29 13.61
N GLU A 156 39.39 -30.26 12.76
CA GLU A 156 40.28 -31.35 13.16
C GLU A 156 41.57 -30.86 13.85
N LYS A 157 41.98 -31.60 14.88
CA LYS A 157 43.19 -31.41 15.69
C LYS A 157 44.47 -31.59 14.88
N GLY A 158 44.83 -30.62 14.05
CA GLY A 158 46.15 -30.57 13.40
C GLY A 158 47.30 -30.42 14.39
N GLY A 159 48.51 -30.85 14.00
CA GLY A 159 49.72 -30.81 14.84
C GLY A 159 50.06 -29.41 15.38
N ALA A 160 50.68 -29.40 16.56
CA ALA A 160 51.01 -28.19 17.34
C ALA A 160 51.67 -27.08 16.49
N HIS A 161 51.17 -25.84 16.65
CA HIS A 161 51.85 -24.59 16.33
C HIS A 161 52.72 -24.63 15.05
N SER A 162 52.09 -24.80 13.89
CA SER A 162 52.76 -24.91 12.59
C SER A 162 52.14 -23.97 11.57
N GLY A 163 52.97 -23.27 10.79
CA GLY A 163 52.53 -22.32 9.76
C GLY A 163 53.41 -21.08 9.66
N GLU A 164 53.12 -20.23 8.68
CA GLU A 164 53.71 -18.89 8.58
C GLU A 164 53.16 -18.00 9.70
N GLY A 165 54.04 -17.33 10.45
CA GLY A 165 53.64 -16.41 11.51
C GLY A 165 53.23 -15.06 10.95
N VAL A 166 52.08 -14.54 11.40
CA VAL A 166 51.57 -13.23 10.99
C VAL A 166 51.45 -12.32 12.20
N ASN A 167 51.94 -11.08 12.08
CA ASN A 167 52.00 -10.14 13.21
C ASN A 167 50.94 -9.01 13.14
N TYR A 168 50.31 -8.81 11.97
CA TYR A 168 49.23 -7.85 11.77
C TYR A 168 48.22 -8.37 10.75
N PHE A 169 47.05 -7.76 10.72
CA PHE A 169 46.04 -7.95 9.68
C PHE A 169 45.53 -6.58 9.22
N ILE A 170 44.81 -6.54 8.11
CA ILE A 170 44.12 -5.31 7.68
C ILE A 170 42.75 -5.29 8.34
N ASP A 171 42.59 -4.42 9.32
CA ASP A 171 41.32 -4.19 9.99
C ASP A 171 40.49 -3.15 9.21
N HIS A 172 39.18 -3.21 9.39
CA HIS A 172 38.22 -2.37 8.69
C HIS A 172 37.40 -1.57 9.71
N LEU A 173 37.49 -0.25 9.62
CA LEU A 173 36.67 0.70 10.36
C LEU A 173 35.67 1.34 9.40
N HIS A 174 34.38 1.26 9.72
CA HIS A 174 33.30 1.95 9.01
C HIS A 174 32.66 2.98 9.94
N LEU A 175 32.53 4.22 9.46
CA LEU A 175 31.99 5.37 10.19
C LEU A 175 30.85 5.98 9.38
N GLU A 176 29.67 6.07 9.99
CA GLU A 176 28.47 6.59 9.36
C GLU A 176 27.52 7.10 10.44
N GLU A 177 26.80 8.18 10.13
CA GLU A 177 25.61 8.59 10.90
C GLU A 177 24.49 8.92 9.92
N ASN A 178 23.24 8.66 10.32
CA ASN A 178 22.07 8.90 9.47
C ASN A 178 21.36 10.19 9.90
N ASN A 179 21.95 11.35 9.62
CA ASN A 179 21.44 12.63 10.11
C ASN A 179 20.58 13.40 9.10
N ILE A 180 20.68 13.09 7.81
CA ILE A 180 20.03 13.83 6.73
C ILE A 180 19.35 12.86 5.80
N TYR A 181 18.04 12.95 5.71
CA TYR A 181 17.23 12.18 4.79
C TYR A 181 16.92 13.01 3.54
N TRP A 182 17.26 12.49 2.36
CA TRP A 182 16.96 13.12 1.07
C TRP A 182 15.87 12.35 0.31
N GLN A 183 14.61 12.64 0.65
CA GLN A 183 13.42 12.00 0.07
C GLN A 183 13.39 12.01 -1.47
N THR A 184 13.78 13.14 -2.08
CA THR A 184 13.73 13.36 -3.53
C THR A 184 15.00 12.94 -4.28
N LEU A 185 15.94 12.23 -3.62
CA LEU A 185 17.15 11.75 -4.28
C LEU A 185 16.78 10.93 -5.54
N PRO A 186 17.28 11.32 -6.74
CA PRO A 186 17.03 10.57 -7.97
C PRO A 186 17.65 9.16 -7.93
N GLY A 187 17.09 8.21 -8.69
CA GLY A 187 17.69 6.88 -8.86
C GLY A 187 16.91 5.70 -8.26
N GLY A 188 15.63 5.90 -7.88
CA GLY A 188 14.74 4.81 -7.47
C GLY A 188 14.87 4.39 -5.99
N MET A 189 14.10 3.36 -5.60
CA MET A 189 13.91 2.96 -4.18
C MET A 189 15.15 2.32 -3.54
N ASP A 190 16.09 1.79 -4.33
CA ASP A 190 17.27 1.07 -3.81
C ASP A 190 18.41 1.98 -3.34
N LYS A 191 18.27 3.30 -3.53
CA LYS A 191 19.27 4.27 -3.07
C LYS A 191 19.16 4.49 -1.57
N ASP A 192 20.32 4.47 -0.91
CA ASP A 192 20.43 5.02 0.43
C ASP A 192 20.13 6.53 0.40
N ARG A 193 19.26 6.94 1.31
CA ARG A 193 18.76 8.31 1.40
C ARG A 193 19.17 8.98 2.67
N TRP A 194 19.85 8.27 3.55
CA TRP A 194 20.41 8.82 4.75
C TRP A 194 21.86 9.21 4.50
N PHE A 195 22.25 10.35 5.07
CA PHE A 195 23.58 10.90 4.92
C PHE A 195 24.05 11.48 6.25
N TRP A 196 25.34 11.39 6.52
CA TRP A 196 25.95 11.90 7.74
C TRP A 196 25.96 13.43 7.76
N ARG A 197 26.40 14.07 6.67
CA ARG A 197 26.67 15.51 6.71
C ARG A 197 26.43 16.18 5.36
N GLN A 198 25.72 17.32 5.36
CA GLN A 198 25.67 18.23 4.23
C GLN A 198 26.75 19.31 4.37
N MET A 199 27.47 19.54 3.27
CA MET A 199 28.49 20.56 3.13
C MET A 199 28.13 21.46 1.95
N THR A 200 28.02 22.76 2.18
CA THR A 200 27.87 23.76 1.11
C THR A 200 29.15 24.59 1.04
N ALA A 201 29.80 24.65 -0.12
CA ALA A 201 31.08 25.31 -0.25
C ALA A 201 30.94 26.85 -0.18
N PRO A 202 31.95 27.58 0.35
CA PRO A 202 33.12 27.04 1.05
C PRO A 202 32.77 26.58 2.47
N SER A 203 33.16 25.36 2.85
CA SER A 203 33.00 24.85 4.21
C SER A 203 34.02 23.77 4.55
N ALA A 204 34.21 23.49 5.84
CA ALA A 204 35.03 22.38 6.32
C ALA A 204 34.35 21.70 7.51
N ALA A 205 34.56 20.39 7.65
CA ALA A 205 34.04 19.59 8.75
C ALA A 205 35.07 18.54 9.19
N ASP A 206 35.18 18.35 10.49
CA ASP A 206 36.04 17.34 11.12
C ASP A 206 35.22 16.09 11.46
N PHE A 207 35.80 14.94 11.17
CA PHE A 207 35.27 13.60 11.46
C PHE A 207 36.28 12.88 12.36
N PRO A 208 36.12 12.97 13.69
CA PRO A 208 37.02 12.32 14.63
C PRO A 208 36.76 10.81 14.68
N PHE A 209 37.83 10.02 14.80
CA PHE A 209 37.73 8.58 14.99
C PHE A 209 38.89 8.05 15.83
N SER A 210 38.72 6.87 16.41
CA SER A 210 39.77 6.22 17.20
C SER A 210 40.12 4.86 16.60
N ILE A 211 41.41 4.56 16.52
CA ILE A 211 41.93 3.24 16.15
C ILE A 211 42.82 2.71 17.28
N TYR A 212 42.96 1.39 17.34
CA TYR A 212 43.71 0.74 18.40
C TYR A 212 44.62 -0.35 17.84
N SER A 213 45.77 -0.51 18.47
CA SER A 213 46.78 -1.52 18.14
C SER A 213 47.32 -1.38 16.71
N LEU A 214 47.60 -0.16 16.28
CA LEU A 214 48.19 0.14 14.98
C LEU A 214 49.57 -0.54 14.83
N SER A 215 49.82 -1.20 13.70
CA SER A 215 51.15 -1.75 13.38
C SER A 215 52.16 -0.62 13.19
N SER A 216 53.36 -0.75 13.78
CA SER A 216 54.39 0.30 13.78
C SER A 216 55.28 0.32 12.52
N GLY A 217 54.88 -0.32 11.42
CA GLY A 217 55.67 -0.42 10.18
C GLY A 217 55.39 0.71 9.18
N LYS A 218 56.00 0.60 8.00
CA LYS A 218 55.71 1.46 6.83
C LYS A 218 54.70 0.77 5.91
N GLU A 219 53.61 0.24 6.46
CA GLU A 219 52.56 -0.36 5.66
C GLU A 219 51.62 0.71 5.07
N THR A 220 50.67 0.28 4.27
CA THR A 220 49.67 1.14 3.62
C THR A 220 48.33 1.03 4.34
N ALA A 221 47.65 2.16 4.52
CA ALA A 221 46.26 2.23 4.88
C ALA A 221 45.44 2.76 3.70
N THR A 222 44.17 2.36 3.60
CA THR A 222 43.25 2.84 2.56
C THR A 222 42.11 3.59 3.22
N VAL A 223 41.94 4.87 2.88
CA VAL A 223 40.78 5.68 3.27
C VAL A 223 39.80 5.68 2.10
N ARG A 224 38.53 5.36 2.37
CA ARG A 224 37.44 5.50 1.42
C ARG A 224 36.39 6.44 1.99
N ILE A 225 35.83 7.30 1.16
CA ILE A 225 34.76 8.22 1.55
C ILE A 225 33.73 8.21 0.44
N LEU A 226 32.48 7.91 0.77
CA LEU A 226 31.38 8.01 -0.17
C LEU A 226 30.70 9.37 -0.04
N PHE A 227 30.68 10.10 -1.15
CA PHE A 227 29.97 11.36 -1.30
C PHE A 227 28.78 11.21 -2.24
N GLN A 228 27.82 12.11 -2.11
CA GLN A 228 26.73 12.32 -3.05
C GLN A 228 26.66 13.81 -3.40
N GLY A 229 26.83 14.14 -4.68
CA GLY A 229 26.58 15.49 -5.20
C GLY A 229 25.11 15.85 -5.03
N LYS A 230 24.81 17.03 -4.49
CA LYS A 230 23.43 17.53 -4.30
C LYS A 230 23.06 18.62 -5.30
N THR A 231 24.03 19.38 -5.79
CA THR A 231 23.84 20.39 -6.84
C THR A 231 24.32 19.87 -8.19
N ASP A 232 23.81 20.44 -9.27
CA ASP A 232 24.32 20.24 -10.64
C ASP A 232 24.24 21.59 -11.36
N ILE A 233 25.39 22.21 -11.61
CA ILE A 233 25.50 23.51 -12.26
C ILE A 233 25.89 23.33 -13.71
N ALA A 234 24.90 23.36 -14.61
CA ALA A 234 25.10 23.11 -16.04
C ALA A 234 26.24 23.91 -16.73
N THR A 235 26.56 25.11 -16.22
CA THR A 235 27.62 25.99 -16.77
C THR A 235 29.01 25.74 -16.22
N THR A 236 29.17 24.95 -15.16
CA THR A 236 30.45 24.71 -14.48
C THR A 236 30.65 23.21 -14.33
N LYS A 237 31.69 22.65 -14.95
CA LYS A 237 31.97 21.21 -14.90
C LYS A 237 33.48 20.96 -14.73
N PRO A 238 33.96 20.30 -13.67
CA PRO A 238 33.19 19.80 -12.51
C PRO A 238 32.70 20.96 -11.62
N ASP A 239 31.56 20.78 -10.96
CA ASP A 239 30.98 21.76 -10.02
C ASP A 239 31.28 21.48 -8.54
N HIS A 240 31.77 20.28 -8.21
CA HIS A 240 32.21 19.90 -6.86
C HIS A 240 33.74 19.83 -6.74
N HIS A 241 34.30 20.38 -5.66
CA HIS A 241 35.73 20.22 -5.32
C HIS A 241 35.95 20.12 -3.81
N LEU A 242 36.51 18.99 -3.37
CA LEU A 242 36.81 18.66 -1.98
C LEU A 242 38.31 18.39 -1.78
N ILE A 243 38.87 18.92 -0.68
CA ILE A 243 40.20 18.57 -0.18
C ILE A 243 40.05 17.78 1.12
N ILE A 244 40.74 16.66 1.21
CA ILE A 244 40.72 15.75 2.37
C ILE A 244 42.05 15.85 3.11
N THR A 245 41.99 16.06 4.42
CA THR A 245 43.17 16.00 5.28
C THR A 245 43.01 14.94 6.37
N LEU A 246 44.10 14.26 6.70
CA LEU A 246 44.18 13.30 7.80
C LEU A 246 45.26 13.78 8.77
N ASN A 247 44.87 14.04 10.02
CA ASN A 247 45.75 14.57 11.06
C ASN A 247 46.56 15.81 10.58
N GLY A 248 45.90 16.70 9.83
CA GLY A 248 46.48 17.93 9.28
C GLY A 248 47.30 17.77 7.97
N SER A 249 47.54 16.54 7.50
CA SER A 249 48.21 16.29 6.22
C SER A 249 47.18 16.15 5.10
N VAL A 250 47.36 16.85 3.97
CA VAL A 250 46.50 16.67 2.78
C VAL A 250 46.75 15.29 2.19
N ILE A 251 45.68 14.51 2.04
CA ILE A 251 45.74 13.15 1.50
C ILE A 251 44.93 12.98 0.21
N GLY A 252 43.96 13.85 -0.04
CA GLY A 252 43.09 13.78 -1.22
C GLY A 252 42.68 15.14 -1.73
N ASP A 253 42.47 15.21 -3.04
CA ASP A 253 41.99 16.37 -3.80
C ASP A 253 41.07 15.78 -4.88
N PHE A 254 39.76 16.04 -4.73
CA PHE A 254 38.70 15.35 -5.47
C PHE A 254 37.76 16.36 -6.12
N SER A 255 37.49 16.16 -7.40
CA SER A 255 36.48 16.93 -8.13
C SER A 255 35.63 16.05 -9.00
N TRP A 256 34.33 16.32 -9.05
CA TRP A 256 33.37 15.61 -9.90
C TRP A 256 32.17 16.50 -10.23
N ASP A 257 31.31 16.02 -11.13
CA ASP A 257 30.22 16.78 -11.71
C ASP A 257 28.85 16.21 -11.30
N GLY A 258 27.94 17.11 -10.95
CA GLY A 258 26.51 16.86 -10.86
C GLY A 258 26.04 16.01 -9.68
N GLN A 259 24.75 15.66 -9.71
CA GLN A 259 24.07 14.89 -8.66
C GLN A 259 24.40 13.39 -8.67
N SER A 260 25.69 13.05 -8.59
CA SER A 260 26.19 11.69 -8.66
C SER A 260 26.89 11.25 -7.37
N GLU A 261 26.89 9.94 -7.14
CA GLU A 261 27.73 9.31 -6.11
C GLU A 261 29.20 9.40 -6.53
N TYR A 262 30.06 9.75 -5.59
CA TYR A 262 31.51 9.80 -5.78
C TYR A 262 32.22 9.06 -4.65
N LEU A 263 32.88 7.94 -4.99
CA LEU A 263 33.72 7.19 -4.06
C LEU A 263 35.16 7.69 -4.16
N GLY A 264 35.57 8.53 -3.20
CA GLY A 264 36.96 8.91 -3.03
C GLY A 264 37.74 7.78 -2.37
N GLN A 265 38.79 7.26 -3.00
CA GLN A 265 39.65 6.21 -2.44
C GLN A 265 41.12 6.66 -2.47
N ILE A 266 41.78 6.61 -1.32
CA ILE A 266 43.14 7.12 -1.11
C ILE A 266 43.97 6.07 -0.40
N GLN A 267 45.14 5.75 -0.97
CA GLN A 267 46.16 4.99 -0.25
C GLN A 267 47.12 5.96 0.44
N VAL A 268 47.32 5.75 1.74
CA VAL A 268 48.19 6.59 2.58
C VAL A 268 49.20 5.73 3.34
N SER A 269 50.32 6.33 3.73
CA SER A 269 51.24 5.69 4.67
C SER A 269 50.55 5.51 6.02
N SER A 270 50.63 4.32 6.63
CA SER A 270 50.12 4.08 7.98
C SER A 270 50.74 5.02 9.02
N THR A 271 51.91 5.60 8.73
CA THR A 271 52.58 6.61 9.57
C THR A 271 51.82 7.95 9.69
N LEU A 272 50.80 8.19 8.86
CA LEU A 272 49.90 9.35 9.01
C LEU A 272 48.81 9.11 10.07
N LEU A 273 48.56 7.85 10.43
CA LEU A 273 47.65 7.47 11.49
C LEU A 273 48.37 7.50 12.84
N GLN A 274 47.60 7.70 13.90
CA GLN A 274 48.07 7.72 15.28
C GLN A 274 47.32 6.67 16.09
N GLU A 275 48.00 6.05 17.05
CA GLU A 275 47.33 5.19 18.04
C GLU A 275 46.34 6.04 18.86
N GLY A 276 45.10 5.58 19.00
CA GLY A 276 44.02 6.35 19.61
C GLY A 276 43.39 7.32 18.63
N ASN A 277 43.32 8.60 19.00
CA ASN A 277 42.49 9.60 18.31
C ASN A 277 43.13 10.09 17.01
N ASN A 278 42.31 10.15 15.97
CA ASN A 278 42.63 10.68 14.66
C ASN A 278 41.51 11.62 14.22
N THR A 279 41.81 12.53 13.30
CA THR A 279 40.82 13.41 12.68
C THR A 279 40.97 13.39 11.17
N LEU A 280 39.88 13.08 10.47
CA LEU A 280 39.74 13.33 9.04
C LEU A 280 38.99 14.66 8.86
N THR A 281 39.56 15.61 8.14
CA THR A 281 38.88 16.86 7.79
C THR A 281 38.52 16.83 6.31
N ILE A 282 37.26 17.11 6.00
CA ILE A 282 36.76 17.29 4.64
C ILE A 282 36.54 18.78 4.44
N LYS A 283 37.08 19.36 3.36
CA LYS A 283 36.93 20.76 3.00
C LYS A 283 36.31 20.90 1.62
N ALA A 284 35.10 21.45 1.55
CA ALA A 284 34.50 21.92 0.30
C ALA A 284 35.08 23.30 -0.03
N VAL A 285 35.85 23.40 -1.11
CA VAL A 285 36.76 24.54 -1.35
C VAL A 285 36.01 25.76 -1.88
N GLY A 286 35.05 25.56 -2.79
CA GLY A 286 34.24 26.64 -3.37
C GLY A 286 34.97 27.47 -4.43
N ASP A 287 35.90 26.86 -5.16
CA ASP A 287 36.76 27.50 -6.18
C ASP A 287 36.47 27.01 -7.62
N THR A 288 35.47 26.16 -7.82
CA THR A 288 35.07 25.64 -9.14
C THR A 288 34.47 26.71 -10.05
N GLY A 289 33.97 27.80 -9.47
CA GLY A 289 33.17 28.81 -10.17
C GLY A 289 31.68 28.46 -10.27
N ALA A 290 31.24 27.37 -9.62
CA ALA A 290 29.83 27.04 -9.47
C ALA A 290 29.11 28.10 -8.61
N SER A 291 27.86 28.42 -8.95
CA SER A 291 27.07 29.38 -8.16
C SER A 291 26.69 28.84 -6.78
N ILE A 292 26.59 27.53 -6.65
CA ILE A 292 26.43 26.79 -5.40
C ILE A 292 27.02 25.40 -5.61
N ASP A 293 27.84 24.96 -4.65
CA ASP A 293 28.39 23.60 -4.56
C ASP A 293 27.89 23.02 -3.23
N THR A 294 26.99 22.03 -3.31
CA THR A 294 26.54 21.29 -2.13
C THR A 294 26.74 19.80 -2.30
N VAL A 295 27.34 19.19 -1.30
CA VAL A 295 27.71 17.78 -1.24
C VAL A 295 27.21 17.15 0.04
N LEU A 296 26.88 15.86 -0.02
CA LEU A 296 26.52 15.05 1.14
C LEU A 296 27.63 14.01 1.36
N VAL A 297 28.12 13.93 2.60
CA VAL A 297 28.98 12.83 3.06
C VAL A 297 28.05 11.71 3.49
N ASN A 298 28.20 10.52 2.90
CA ASN A 298 27.47 9.34 3.33
C ASN A 298 28.24 8.67 4.48
N TRP A 299 29.31 7.93 4.15
CA TRP A 299 30.15 7.22 5.13
C TRP A 299 31.65 7.44 4.86
N ILE A 300 32.46 7.11 5.87
CA ILE A 300 33.93 7.08 5.82
C ILE A 300 34.39 5.67 6.25
N GLU A 301 35.29 5.08 5.49
CA GLU A 301 35.93 3.81 5.82
C GLU A 301 37.45 3.93 5.87
N LEU A 302 38.06 3.14 6.74
CA LEU A 302 39.50 3.02 6.88
C LEU A 302 39.88 1.54 6.97
N ASP A 303 40.68 1.09 6.01
CA ASP A 303 41.43 -0.16 6.11
C ASP A 303 42.85 0.14 6.61
N TYR A 304 43.26 -0.44 7.73
CA TYR A 304 44.56 -0.12 8.34
C TYR A 304 45.25 -1.36 8.95
N PRO A 305 46.59 -1.38 9.00
CA PRO A 305 47.34 -2.49 9.59
C PRO A 305 47.17 -2.50 11.11
N ARG A 306 46.51 -3.52 11.64
CA ARG A 306 46.25 -3.70 13.07
C ARG A 306 46.94 -4.95 13.59
N MET A 307 47.58 -4.85 14.75
CA MET A 307 48.16 -5.98 15.47
C MET A 307 47.07 -6.88 16.07
N PHE A 308 47.38 -8.15 16.29
CA PHE A 308 46.48 -9.12 16.92
C PHE A 308 46.34 -8.89 18.44
N VAL A 309 45.68 -7.79 18.82
CA VAL A 309 45.40 -7.44 20.22
C VAL A 309 43.91 -7.22 20.40
N ALA A 310 43.33 -8.01 21.31
CA ALA A 310 41.94 -7.96 21.67
C ALA A 310 41.57 -6.63 22.34
N GLN A 311 40.36 -6.18 22.07
CA GLN A 311 39.73 -5.01 22.69
C GLN A 311 38.35 -5.46 23.20
N ASN A 312 37.99 -5.05 24.41
CA ASN A 312 36.72 -5.46 25.04
C ASN A 312 36.52 -6.99 25.00
N HIS A 313 37.55 -7.74 25.40
CA HIS A 313 37.53 -9.22 25.48
C HIS A 313 37.38 -9.95 24.14
N LYS A 314 37.49 -9.27 23.00
CA LYS A 314 37.36 -9.88 21.68
C LYS A 314 38.32 -9.33 20.63
N LEU A 315 38.61 -10.16 19.63
CA LEU A 315 39.17 -9.74 18.36
C LEU A 315 38.47 -10.49 17.23
N LEU A 316 37.85 -9.75 16.30
CA LEU A 316 37.42 -10.28 15.02
C LEU A 316 38.43 -9.81 13.98
N PHE A 317 38.90 -10.71 13.13
CA PHE A 317 39.86 -10.31 12.10
C PHE A 317 39.67 -11.11 10.80
N PRO A 318 39.75 -10.45 9.64
CA PRO A 318 39.91 -11.12 8.36
C PRO A 318 41.38 -11.52 8.13
N ILE A 319 41.59 -12.58 7.36
CA ILE A 319 42.89 -12.92 6.78
C ILE A 319 42.69 -13.43 5.36
N GLN A 320 43.59 -13.08 4.45
CA GLN A 320 43.58 -13.57 3.08
C GLN A 320 44.93 -14.21 2.77
N GLY A 321 44.90 -15.42 2.22
CA GLY A 321 46.13 -16.16 1.90
C GLY A 321 45.84 -17.59 1.48
N GLU A 322 46.92 -18.33 1.21
CA GLU A 322 46.87 -19.76 0.90
C GLU A 322 47.91 -20.48 1.74
N GLY A 323 47.49 -21.50 2.49
CA GLY A 323 48.37 -22.31 3.32
C GLY A 323 47.98 -22.31 4.79
N ARG A 324 48.93 -22.64 5.67
CA ARG A 324 48.70 -22.72 7.11
C ARG A 324 49.41 -21.56 7.81
N TYR A 325 48.67 -20.84 8.63
CA TYR A 325 49.17 -19.70 9.39
C TYR A 325 49.12 -19.98 10.90
N GLU A 326 50.08 -19.41 11.62
CA GLU A 326 50.03 -19.33 13.08
C GLU A 326 49.66 -17.91 13.50
N PHE A 327 48.64 -17.81 14.36
CA PHE A 327 48.16 -16.57 14.93
C PHE A 327 48.49 -16.52 16.42
N HIS A 328 48.92 -15.36 16.89
CA HIS A 328 49.06 -15.08 18.31
C HIS A 328 48.25 -13.82 18.66
N VAL A 329 47.10 -14.02 19.32
CA VAL A 329 46.22 -12.94 19.74
C VAL A 329 46.41 -12.66 21.23
N ARG A 330 46.69 -11.41 21.59
CA ARG A 330 47.00 -10.97 22.97
C ARG A 330 45.91 -10.06 23.54
N GLY A 331 46.04 -9.69 24.81
CA GLY A 331 45.26 -8.61 25.42
C GLY A 331 43.94 -9.03 26.04
N PHE A 332 43.73 -10.32 26.29
CA PHE A 332 42.56 -10.81 27.03
C PHE A 332 42.77 -10.69 28.53
N SER A 333 41.74 -10.32 29.28
CA SER A 333 41.72 -10.47 30.74
C SER A 333 41.03 -11.75 31.19
N ASP A 334 40.36 -12.46 30.27
CA ASP A 334 39.77 -13.77 30.50
C ASP A 334 40.81 -14.88 30.31
N ARG A 335 40.75 -15.89 31.18
CA ARG A 335 41.53 -17.13 31.02
C ARG A 335 40.81 -18.15 30.14
N GLU A 336 39.50 -18.02 30.00
CA GLU A 336 38.68 -18.83 29.11
C GLU A 336 38.50 -18.10 27.78
N ILE A 337 39.15 -18.60 26.74
CA ILE A 337 39.16 -18.01 25.39
C ILE A 337 38.74 -19.08 24.39
N SER A 338 37.84 -18.72 23.47
CA SER A 338 37.43 -19.55 22.35
C SER A 338 37.80 -18.89 21.02
N VAL A 339 38.09 -19.71 20.02
CA VAL A 339 38.43 -19.28 18.66
C VAL A 339 37.45 -19.93 17.69
N PHE A 340 36.87 -19.15 16.79
CA PHE A 340 35.92 -19.60 15.78
C PHE A 340 36.34 -19.14 14.38
N ASP A 341 36.19 -20.01 13.38
CA ASP A 341 36.07 -19.61 11.97
C ASP A 341 34.62 -19.17 11.74
N ILE A 342 34.44 -17.89 11.46
CA ILE A 342 33.16 -17.21 11.21
C ILE A 342 33.01 -16.78 9.74
N THR A 343 33.78 -17.41 8.84
CA THR A 343 33.73 -17.09 7.41
C THR A 343 32.34 -17.35 6.83
N ASP A 344 31.68 -18.42 7.27
CA ASP A 344 30.28 -18.70 7.00
C ASP A 344 29.49 -18.55 8.31
N PRO A 345 28.73 -17.44 8.51
CA PRO A 345 28.00 -17.19 9.75
C PRO A 345 26.87 -18.20 10.01
N GLU A 346 26.35 -18.87 8.97
CA GLU A 346 25.35 -19.93 9.12
C GLU A 346 26.00 -21.29 9.47
N ARG A 347 27.33 -21.40 9.38
CA ARG A 347 28.09 -22.66 9.61
C ARG A 347 29.43 -22.41 10.30
N ILE A 348 29.39 -21.69 11.41
CA ILE A 348 30.61 -21.40 12.17
C ILE A 348 31.27 -22.69 12.69
N MET A 349 32.59 -22.66 12.80
CA MET A 349 33.40 -23.80 13.26
C MET A 349 34.29 -23.37 14.42
N LYS A 350 34.34 -24.16 15.50
CA LYS A 350 35.27 -23.93 16.61
C LYS A 350 36.66 -24.45 16.24
N ILE A 351 37.68 -23.64 16.47
CA ILE A 351 39.08 -24.02 16.29
C ILE A 351 39.58 -24.73 17.55
N GLY A 352 39.98 -25.98 17.40
CA GLY A 352 40.62 -26.78 18.46
C GLY A 352 42.13 -26.52 18.59
N ASN A 353 42.78 -27.22 19.53
CA ASN A 353 44.24 -27.16 19.77
C ASN A 353 44.82 -25.74 19.99
N ILE A 354 44.09 -24.88 20.69
CA ILE A 354 44.59 -23.57 21.11
C ILE A 354 45.50 -23.69 22.33
N SER A 355 46.53 -22.84 22.44
CA SER A 355 47.31 -22.67 23.67
C SER A 355 47.03 -21.29 24.27
N ILE A 356 46.72 -21.25 25.57
CA ILE A 356 46.48 -20.01 26.31
C ILE A 356 47.65 -19.80 27.27
N GLU A 357 48.32 -18.66 27.15
CA GLU A 357 49.52 -18.31 27.91
C GLU A 357 49.28 -17.00 28.67
N ALA A 358 49.87 -16.88 29.86
CA ALA A 358 49.88 -15.62 30.61
C ALA A 358 50.99 -14.72 30.07
N GLU A 359 50.61 -13.52 29.60
CA GLU A 359 51.54 -12.51 29.07
C GLU A 359 51.98 -11.53 30.18
N ALA A 360 51.07 -11.24 31.10
CA ALA A 360 51.32 -10.45 32.30
C ALA A 360 50.32 -10.82 33.41
N ALA A 361 50.40 -10.18 34.57
CA ALA A 361 49.41 -10.37 35.63
C ALA A 361 48.00 -10.05 35.13
N SER A 362 47.12 -11.06 35.11
CA SER A 362 45.74 -10.97 34.61
C SER A 362 45.61 -10.57 33.13
N VAL A 363 46.65 -10.82 32.32
CA VAL A 363 46.62 -10.62 30.87
C VAL A 363 47.06 -11.92 30.19
N TYR A 364 46.23 -12.39 29.26
CA TYR A 364 46.38 -13.65 28.57
C TYR A 364 46.49 -13.44 27.04
N GLY A 365 47.24 -14.33 26.40
CA GLY A 365 47.30 -14.50 24.96
C GLY A 365 46.87 -15.90 24.56
N VAL A 366 46.40 -16.04 23.32
CA VAL A 366 46.05 -17.32 22.71
C VAL A 366 46.81 -17.52 21.41
N ARG A 367 47.36 -18.71 21.22
CA ARG A 367 47.96 -19.13 19.95
C ARG A 367 47.16 -20.26 19.32
N PHE A 368 47.02 -20.21 18.01
CA PHE A 368 46.39 -21.27 17.23
C PHE A 368 46.90 -21.27 15.80
N SER A 369 46.75 -22.41 15.12
CA SER A 369 47.07 -22.55 13.71
C SER A 369 45.82 -22.89 12.91
N ALA A 370 45.63 -22.24 11.77
CA ALA A 370 44.50 -22.52 10.90
C ALA A 370 44.92 -22.55 9.42
N ALA A 371 44.24 -23.40 8.64
CA ALA A 371 44.38 -23.40 7.19
C ALA A 371 43.54 -22.26 6.61
N VAL A 372 44.19 -21.41 5.83
CA VAL A 372 43.56 -20.30 5.10
C VAL A 372 43.60 -20.65 3.62
N SER A 373 42.44 -20.54 2.99
CA SER A 373 42.29 -20.58 1.53
C SER A 373 41.30 -19.48 1.16
N GLY A 374 41.70 -18.61 0.23
CA GLY A 374 41.01 -17.36 -0.05
C GLY A 374 40.93 -16.44 1.19
N ARG A 375 39.76 -15.84 1.39
CA ARG A 375 39.47 -14.94 2.52
C ARG A 375 38.79 -15.72 3.65
N LYS A 376 39.33 -15.61 4.86
CA LYS A 376 38.77 -16.15 6.10
C LYS A 376 38.45 -15.02 7.08
N ARG A 377 37.49 -15.24 7.97
CA ARG A 377 37.22 -14.39 9.14
C ARG A 377 37.27 -15.25 10.40
N TYR A 378 38.05 -14.81 11.39
CA TYR A 378 38.14 -15.48 12.68
C TYR A 378 37.60 -14.57 13.79
N ALA A 379 36.96 -15.18 14.80
CA ALA A 379 36.58 -14.54 16.05
C ALA A 379 37.32 -15.20 17.21
N VAL A 380 38.07 -14.41 17.97
CA VAL A 380 38.76 -14.81 19.20
C VAL A 380 38.12 -14.08 20.36
N LEU A 381 37.51 -14.82 21.26
CA LEU A 381 36.59 -14.29 22.26
C LEU A 381 36.93 -14.84 23.63
N GLY A 382 37.15 -13.95 24.59
CA GLY A 382 37.08 -14.28 26.01
C GLY A 382 35.64 -14.51 26.43
N ILE A 383 35.42 -15.27 27.50
CA ILE A 383 34.06 -15.54 28.04
C ILE A 383 33.26 -14.26 28.30
N SER A 384 33.92 -13.18 28.71
CA SER A 384 33.27 -11.89 28.97
C SER A 384 32.78 -11.16 27.71
N ALA A 385 33.11 -11.64 26.50
CA ALA A 385 32.60 -11.10 25.24
C ALA A 385 31.26 -11.73 24.80
N GLU A 386 30.78 -12.76 25.50
CA GLU A 386 29.46 -13.37 25.25
C GLU A 386 28.34 -12.38 25.54
N GLN A 387 27.50 -12.10 24.54
CA GLN A 387 26.40 -11.14 24.62
C GLN A 387 25.11 -11.84 25.07
N SER A 388 24.27 -11.16 25.83
CA SER A 388 22.89 -11.61 26.03
C SER A 388 22.02 -11.09 24.88
N PRO A 389 21.03 -11.86 24.39
CA PRO A 389 20.07 -11.34 23.42
C PRO A 389 19.35 -10.10 23.94
N LEU A 390 18.85 -9.27 23.02
CA LEU A 390 18.06 -8.09 23.36
C LEU A 390 16.76 -8.50 24.07
N SER A 391 16.10 -9.53 23.57
CA SER A 391 14.94 -10.13 24.24
C SER A 391 14.80 -11.62 23.91
N ILE A 392 14.14 -12.34 24.81
CA ILE A 392 13.75 -13.73 24.66
C ILE A 392 12.29 -13.80 25.08
N GLU A 393 11.41 -14.05 24.13
CA GLU A 393 9.97 -13.98 24.31
C GLU A 393 9.33 -15.26 23.78
N SER A 394 8.19 -15.67 24.33
CA SER A 394 7.36 -16.68 23.68
C SER A 394 6.84 -16.15 22.33
N GLY A 395 6.86 -16.99 21.29
CA GLY A 395 6.33 -16.64 19.98
C GLY A 395 4.83 -16.30 19.99
N ALA A 396 4.36 -15.60 18.95
CA ALA A 396 2.95 -15.26 18.67
C ALA A 396 1.94 -16.36 19.04
N LEU A 397 2.26 -17.62 18.73
CA LEU A 397 1.45 -18.82 19.03
C LEU A 397 1.03 -18.97 20.51
N VAL A 398 1.62 -18.19 21.43
CA VAL A 398 1.36 -18.24 22.88
C VAL A 398 1.16 -16.85 23.50
N ARG A 399 1.35 -15.75 22.74
CA ARG A 399 1.20 -14.38 23.28
C ARG A 399 -0.24 -14.05 23.65
N SER A 400 -1.19 -14.72 22.99
CA SER A 400 -2.60 -14.68 23.34
C SER A 400 -3.01 -16.03 23.91
N ASP A 401 -4.10 -16.04 24.66
CA ASP A 401 -4.85 -17.23 25.07
C ASP A 401 -5.44 -18.04 23.89
N ARG A 402 -4.87 -17.88 22.69
CA ARG A 402 -5.42 -18.26 21.39
C ARG A 402 -4.29 -18.85 20.57
N GLU A 403 -4.45 -20.09 20.13
CA GLU A 403 -3.64 -20.61 19.03
C GLU A 403 -3.99 -19.80 17.78
N VAL A 404 -3.03 -18.99 17.29
CA VAL A 404 -3.17 -18.21 16.05
C VAL A 404 -2.31 -18.88 14.98
N ASP A 405 -2.94 -19.65 14.10
CA ASP A 405 -2.33 -20.13 12.85
C ASP A 405 -2.93 -19.31 11.70
N LEU A 406 -2.33 -18.17 11.35
CA LEU A 406 -2.79 -17.30 10.25
C LEU A 406 -2.72 -18.02 8.90
N ARG A 407 -1.88 -19.05 8.79
CA ARG A 407 -1.77 -19.96 7.64
C ARG A 407 -2.76 -21.11 7.65
N SER A 408 -3.65 -21.20 8.63
CA SER A 408 -4.75 -22.15 8.55
C SER A 408 -5.70 -21.76 7.43
N THR A 409 -5.98 -22.70 6.51
CA THR A 409 -6.99 -22.53 5.45
C THR A 409 -8.42 -22.53 5.98
N ASP A 410 -8.63 -22.94 7.24
CA ASP A 410 -9.92 -22.91 7.91
C ASP A 410 -10.29 -21.51 8.42
N ASN A 411 -9.33 -20.57 8.40
CA ASN A 411 -9.60 -19.19 8.72
C ASN A 411 -10.58 -18.56 7.73
N ALA A 412 -11.34 -17.58 8.21
CA ALA A 412 -12.36 -16.88 7.44
C ALA A 412 -12.57 -15.47 7.99
N ALA A 413 -12.72 -14.50 7.09
CA ALA A 413 -13.09 -13.12 7.39
C ALA A 413 -13.73 -12.46 6.17
N ASP A 414 -14.67 -11.55 6.40
CA ASP A 414 -15.13 -10.53 5.45
C ASP A 414 -14.39 -9.20 5.70
N TYR A 415 -14.00 -8.96 6.95
CA TYR A 415 -13.36 -7.74 7.43
C TYR A 415 -12.16 -8.04 8.31
N LEU A 416 -10.98 -7.64 7.83
CA LEU A 416 -9.70 -7.76 8.53
C LEU A 416 -9.33 -6.42 9.18
N ILE A 417 -9.01 -6.47 10.46
CA ILE A 417 -8.37 -5.37 11.20
C ILE A 417 -6.94 -5.81 11.50
N ILE A 418 -5.96 -5.09 10.93
CA ILE A 418 -4.55 -5.30 11.25
C ILE A 418 -4.13 -4.18 12.20
N THR A 419 -3.62 -4.53 13.37
CA THR A 419 -3.31 -3.54 14.41
C THR A 419 -2.09 -3.90 15.24
N HIS A 420 -1.50 -2.89 15.87
CA HIS A 420 -0.46 -3.06 16.88
C HIS A 420 -1.08 -3.47 18.24
N PRO A 421 -0.42 -4.29 19.08
CA PRO A 421 -0.97 -4.76 20.35
C PRO A 421 -1.42 -3.64 21.28
N ASP A 422 -0.71 -2.51 21.29
CA ASP A 422 -1.08 -1.32 22.08
C ASP A 422 -2.48 -0.80 21.77
N PHE A 423 -3.03 -1.07 20.58
CA PHE A 423 -4.33 -0.59 20.13
C PHE A 423 -5.43 -1.67 20.18
N TRP A 424 -5.05 -2.91 20.54
CA TRP A 424 -5.93 -4.07 20.50
C TRP A 424 -7.25 -3.83 21.23
N ASP A 425 -7.20 -3.48 22.52
CA ASP A 425 -8.40 -3.28 23.32
C ASP A 425 -9.25 -2.10 22.85
N SER A 426 -8.62 -1.05 22.31
CA SER A 426 -9.32 0.13 21.80
C SER A 426 -10.05 -0.13 20.49
N ILE A 427 -9.65 -1.12 19.69
CA ILE A 427 -10.29 -1.42 18.40
C ILE A 427 -11.41 -2.47 18.50
N LEU A 428 -11.42 -3.30 19.56
CA LEU A 428 -12.44 -4.33 19.77
C LEU A 428 -13.89 -3.82 19.69
N PRO A 429 -14.26 -2.64 20.22
CA PRO A 429 -15.63 -2.15 20.10
C PRO A 429 -16.10 -1.96 18.65
N LEU A 430 -15.21 -1.54 17.74
CA LEU A 430 -15.54 -1.46 16.31
C LEU A 430 -15.67 -2.85 15.70
N ALA A 431 -14.76 -3.77 16.06
CA ALA A 431 -14.82 -5.16 15.59
C ALA A 431 -16.16 -5.81 15.97
N ASP A 432 -16.59 -5.65 17.22
CA ASP A 432 -17.85 -6.20 17.71
C ASP A 432 -19.07 -5.52 17.10
N TYR A 433 -18.99 -4.21 16.85
CA TYR A 433 -20.02 -3.49 16.11
C TYR A 433 -20.19 -4.03 14.68
N ARG A 434 -19.09 -4.30 13.96
CA ARG A 434 -19.12 -4.90 12.62
C ARG A 434 -19.61 -6.36 12.65
N LYS A 435 -19.26 -7.16 13.67
CA LYS A 435 -19.84 -8.50 13.89
C LYS A 435 -21.34 -8.45 14.10
N ALA A 436 -21.83 -7.48 14.88
CA ALA A 436 -23.26 -7.28 15.11
C ALA A 436 -24.03 -6.91 13.82
N GLN A 437 -23.34 -6.38 12.81
CA GLN A 437 -23.89 -6.16 11.46
C GLN A 437 -23.87 -7.43 10.58
N GLY A 438 -23.39 -8.57 11.10
CA GLY A 438 -23.40 -9.88 10.43
C GLY A 438 -22.11 -10.27 9.72
N TRP A 439 -21.01 -9.56 9.96
CA TRP A 439 -19.75 -9.75 9.21
C TRP A 439 -18.81 -10.70 9.97
N ARG A 440 -18.07 -11.53 9.24
CA ARG A 440 -16.96 -12.32 9.80
C ARG A 440 -15.77 -11.39 10.03
N VAL A 441 -15.60 -10.90 11.25
CA VAL A 441 -14.52 -9.95 11.58
C VAL A 441 -13.36 -10.68 12.24
N ARG A 442 -12.13 -10.42 11.76
CA ARG A 442 -10.89 -10.85 12.42
C ARG A 442 -10.01 -9.64 12.73
N VAL A 443 -9.53 -9.59 13.97
CA VAL A 443 -8.49 -8.67 14.41
C VAL A 443 -7.19 -9.46 14.47
N VAL A 444 -6.14 -8.91 13.89
CA VAL A 444 -4.84 -9.56 13.70
C VAL A 444 -3.76 -8.63 14.24
N ASP A 445 -2.90 -9.17 15.10
CA ASP A 445 -1.72 -8.49 15.59
C ASP A 445 -0.66 -8.45 14.49
N ILE A 446 -0.08 -7.29 14.25
CA ILE A 446 0.99 -7.12 13.27
C ILE A 446 2.23 -7.99 13.57
N TYR A 447 2.51 -8.29 14.84
CA TYR A 447 3.62 -9.18 15.19
C TYR A 447 3.34 -10.65 14.84
N ASP A 448 2.08 -11.09 14.86
CA ASP A 448 1.71 -12.42 14.37
C ASP A 448 1.95 -12.52 12.86
N ILE A 449 1.64 -11.45 12.13
CA ILE A 449 1.96 -11.33 10.70
C ILE A 449 3.48 -11.43 10.49
N TYR A 450 4.29 -10.70 11.25
CA TYR A 450 5.74 -10.78 11.09
C TYR A 450 6.27 -12.17 11.45
N ASP A 451 5.85 -12.75 12.57
CA ASP A 451 6.28 -14.07 13.03
C ASP A 451 6.03 -15.13 11.97
N GLU A 452 4.86 -15.11 11.34
CA GLU A 452 4.52 -16.06 10.29
C GLU A 452 5.16 -15.69 8.95
N PHE A 453 4.97 -14.48 8.43
CA PHE A 453 5.25 -14.12 7.03
C PHE A 453 6.65 -13.55 6.79
N SER A 454 7.40 -13.20 7.84
CA SER A 454 8.77 -12.68 7.74
C SER A 454 9.71 -13.20 8.84
N TYR A 455 9.40 -14.35 9.43
CA TYR A 455 10.20 -14.98 10.50
C TYR A 455 10.43 -14.06 11.72
N GLY A 456 9.47 -13.16 11.98
CA GLY A 456 9.46 -12.20 13.07
C GLY A 456 10.12 -10.85 12.76
N ILE A 457 10.71 -10.68 11.58
CA ILE A 457 11.40 -9.45 11.15
C ILE A 457 10.36 -8.45 10.64
N ALA A 458 10.35 -7.23 11.18
CA ALA A 458 9.43 -6.19 10.73
C ALA A 458 9.74 -5.79 9.28
N ASP A 459 8.75 -5.95 8.39
CA ASP A 459 8.83 -5.61 6.98
C ASP A 459 7.40 -5.42 6.41
N PRO A 460 7.08 -4.31 5.73
CA PRO A 460 5.77 -4.13 5.09
C PRO A 460 5.42 -5.25 4.09
N GLN A 461 6.40 -5.94 3.49
CA GLN A 461 6.16 -7.09 2.62
C GLN A 461 5.39 -8.21 3.33
N ALA A 462 5.63 -8.41 4.63
CA ALA A 462 4.91 -9.41 5.41
C ALA A 462 3.39 -9.15 5.46
N ILE A 463 2.99 -7.87 5.51
CA ILE A 463 1.58 -7.45 5.52
C ILE A 463 0.92 -7.78 4.18
N GLN A 464 1.60 -7.47 3.06
CA GLN A 464 1.08 -7.80 1.74
C GLN A 464 1.03 -9.31 1.51
N ASP A 465 2.06 -10.05 1.91
CA ASP A 465 2.11 -11.50 1.79
C ASP A 465 1.00 -12.17 2.61
N PHE A 466 0.71 -11.66 3.81
CA PHE A 466 -0.42 -12.08 4.62
C PHE A 466 -1.77 -11.81 3.93
N LEU A 467 -1.99 -10.59 3.43
CA LEU A 467 -3.24 -10.24 2.75
C LEU A 467 -3.45 -11.05 1.47
N ARG A 468 -2.39 -11.27 0.69
CA ARG A 468 -2.39 -12.16 -0.48
C ARG A 468 -2.72 -13.59 -0.09
N TYR A 469 -2.11 -14.09 0.98
CA TYR A 469 -2.38 -15.43 1.50
C TYR A 469 -3.85 -15.59 1.89
N CYS A 470 -4.40 -14.65 2.65
CA CYS A 470 -5.81 -14.62 3.04
C CYS A 470 -6.73 -14.64 1.83
N PHE A 471 -6.48 -13.77 0.85
CA PHE A 471 -7.29 -13.67 -0.36
C PHE A 471 -7.35 -14.98 -1.15
N GLN A 472 -6.24 -15.72 -1.20
CA GLN A 472 -6.10 -16.94 -2.00
C GLN A 472 -6.48 -18.23 -1.27
N ASN A 473 -6.30 -18.30 0.06
CA ASN A 473 -6.27 -19.57 0.78
C ASN A 473 -7.28 -19.67 1.95
N TRP A 474 -7.79 -18.56 2.47
CA TRP A 474 -8.79 -18.62 3.54
C TRP A 474 -10.16 -19.06 3.02
N ALA A 475 -10.98 -19.61 3.90
CA ALA A 475 -12.28 -20.15 3.56
C ALA A 475 -13.22 -19.07 2.96
N PRO A 476 -13.82 -19.33 1.79
CA PRO A 476 -14.57 -18.33 1.04
C PRO A 476 -15.85 -17.87 1.78
N PRO A 477 -16.37 -16.65 1.46
CA PRO A 477 -15.76 -15.67 0.57
C PRO A 477 -14.44 -15.12 1.13
N ALA A 478 -13.54 -14.70 0.25
CA ALA A 478 -12.29 -14.06 0.65
C ALA A 478 -12.56 -12.72 1.37
N PRO A 479 -11.63 -12.22 2.21
CA PRO A 479 -11.77 -10.92 2.84
C PRO A 479 -12.00 -9.81 1.82
N LEU A 480 -12.96 -8.92 2.09
CA LEU A 480 -13.31 -7.79 1.23
C LEU A 480 -12.86 -6.46 1.80
N PHE A 481 -12.70 -6.36 3.13
CA PHE A 481 -12.35 -5.12 3.81
C PHE A 481 -11.09 -5.29 4.64
N VAL A 482 -10.20 -4.31 4.55
CA VAL A 482 -8.98 -4.22 5.34
C VAL A 482 -8.92 -2.86 6.02
N LEU A 483 -8.89 -2.85 7.35
CA LEU A 483 -8.61 -1.68 8.16
C LEU A 483 -7.23 -1.81 8.79
N LEU A 484 -6.33 -0.90 8.44
CA LEU A 484 -5.01 -0.77 9.04
C LEU A 484 -5.09 0.20 10.22
N VAL A 485 -4.74 -0.23 11.43
CA VAL A 485 -4.87 0.56 12.67
C VAL A 485 -3.51 0.74 13.35
N GLY A 486 -3.00 1.96 13.25
CA GLY A 486 -1.69 2.38 13.74
C GLY A 486 -1.06 3.38 12.78
N ASP A 487 -0.31 4.34 13.30
CA ASP A 487 0.43 5.32 12.49
C ASP A 487 1.70 4.71 11.87
N ALA A 488 2.25 5.36 10.82
CA ALA A 488 3.53 4.98 10.22
C ALA A 488 4.56 6.11 10.33
N ASN A 489 5.83 5.77 10.15
CA ASN A 489 6.92 6.73 10.04
C ASN A 489 7.95 6.29 8.99
N MET A 490 8.29 7.15 8.02
CA MET A 490 9.34 6.87 7.02
C MET A 490 10.75 6.85 7.63
N ASP A 491 10.93 7.40 8.83
CA ASP A 491 12.12 7.23 9.66
C ASP A 491 11.96 6.02 10.60
N TYR A 492 11.90 4.83 10.02
CA TYR A 492 11.64 3.56 10.71
C TYR A 492 12.62 3.26 11.86
N LEU A 493 13.85 3.78 11.78
CA LEU A 493 14.91 3.53 12.75
C LEU A 493 15.08 4.67 13.78
N ASP A 494 14.18 5.66 13.74
CA ASP A 494 14.19 6.90 14.53
C ASP A 494 15.56 7.60 14.50
N ASN A 495 16.15 7.70 13.31
CA ASN A 495 17.45 8.35 13.11
C ASN A 495 17.39 9.83 13.52
N TYR A 496 16.26 10.50 13.32
CA TYR A 496 16.02 11.87 13.79
C TYR A 496 15.74 11.99 15.28
N LYS A 497 15.57 10.87 16.02
CA LYS A 497 15.32 10.85 17.47
C LYS A 497 14.07 11.65 17.86
N THR A 498 13.03 11.53 17.04
CA THR A 498 11.74 12.17 17.26
C THR A 498 10.91 11.43 18.32
N GLY A 499 11.24 10.17 18.60
CA GLY A 499 10.44 9.29 19.46
C GLY A 499 9.12 8.86 18.83
N ARG A 500 8.89 9.14 17.54
CA ARG A 500 7.69 8.75 16.81
C ARG A 500 7.81 7.31 16.35
N ALA A 501 7.02 6.44 16.96
CA ALA A 501 6.97 5.03 16.62
C ALA A 501 6.33 4.79 15.23
N ASP A 502 6.86 3.78 14.54
CA ASP A 502 6.22 3.16 13.38
C ASP A 502 5.39 1.97 13.88
N TYR A 503 4.11 2.19 14.18
CA TYR A 503 3.24 1.13 14.73
C TYR A 503 2.78 0.15 13.66
N LEU A 504 2.56 0.64 12.44
CA LEU A 504 2.18 -0.14 11.26
C LEU A 504 2.80 0.51 10.02
N PRO A 505 3.83 -0.07 9.39
CA PRO A 505 4.54 0.56 8.29
C PRO A 505 3.64 0.77 7.07
N THR A 506 3.91 1.83 6.33
CA THR A 506 3.39 2.02 4.96
C THR A 506 4.39 1.50 3.94
N HIS A 507 3.90 1.00 2.80
CA HIS A 507 4.74 0.73 1.64
C HIS A 507 5.15 2.05 0.96
N LEU A 508 6.39 2.15 0.52
CA LEU A 508 6.92 3.33 -0.18
C LEU A 508 7.21 3.00 -1.64
N TYR A 509 6.88 3.93 -2.53
CA TYR A 509 7.30 3.90 -3.93
C TYR A 509 7.84 5.27 -4.35
N PHE A 510 8.50 5.33 -5.50
CA PHE A 510 9.14 6.55 -5.97
C PHE A 510 8.26 7.28 -6.99
N THR A 511 7.96 8.56 -6.73
CA THR A 511 7.29 9.48 -7.66
C THR A 511 8.25 10.56 -8.14
N ALA A 512 8.03 11.11 -9.33
CA ALA A 512 8.90 12.15 -9.88
C ALA A 512 8.86 13.46 -9.07
N ASP A 513 7.71 13.81 -8.49
CA ASP A 513 7.50 15.11 -7.84
C ASP A 513 8.08 15.17 -6.42
N ILE A 514 7.91 14.11 -5.62
CA ILE A 514 8.33 14.11 -4.21
C ILE A 514 9.27 12.95 -3.84
N GLY A 515 9.64 12.09 -4.80
CA GLY A 515 10.48 10.93 -4.54
C GLY A 515 9.72 9.88 -3.73
N GLU A 516 10.28 9.42 -2.61
CA GLU A 516 9.64 8.39 -1.79
C GLU A 516 8.27 8.86 -1.27
N THR A 517 7.25 8.07 -1.56
CA THR A 517 5.83 8.39 -1.38
C THR A 517 5.11 7.18 -0.77
N PRO A 518 4.24 7.37 0.26
CA PRO A 518 3.44 6.28 0.81
C PRO A 518 2.41 5.73 -0.17
N ASN A 519 2.13 4.44 -0.06
CA ASN A 519 1.20 3.72 -0.92
C ASN A 519 0.60 2.50 -0.22
N ASP A 520 -0.34 2.74 0.68
CA ASP A 520 -1.07 1.65 1.34
C ASP A 520 -1.96 0.87 0.35
N ASN A 521 -2.34 1.44 -0.81
CA ASN A 521 -3.10 0.72 -1.84
C ASN A 521 -2.38 -0.55 -2.30
N TRP A 522 -1.04 -0.53 -2.33
CA TRP A 522 -0.22 -1.70 -2.66
C TRP A 522 -0.50 -2.92 -1.76
N PHE A 523 -0.86 -2.73 -0.49
CA PHE A 523 -1.16 -3.86 0.41
C PHE A 523 -2.36 -4.70 -0.05
N VAL A 524 -3.29 -4.10 -0.79
CA VAL A 524 -4.52 -4.75 -1.24
C VAL A 524 -4.54 -5.06 -2.74
N CYS A 525 -3.45 -4.79 -3.47
CA CYS A 525 -3.21 -5.30 -4.83
C CYS A 525 -2.59 -6.69 -4.72
N VAL A 526 -3.43 -7.73 -4.65
CA VAL A 526 -3.03 -9.10 -4.29
C VAL A 526 -3.34 -10.13 -5.37
N SER A 527 -4.10 -9.76 -6.40
CA SER A 527 -4.42 -10.57 -7.56
C SER A 527 -3.95 -9.88 -8.84
N GLY A 528 -3.12 -10.57 -9.62
CA GLY A 528 -2.49 -9.99 -10.82
C GLY A 528 -1.27 -9.12 -10.50
N GLU A 529 -0.61 -8.65 -11.57
CA GLU A 529 0.52 -7.72 -11.49
C GLU A 529 0.06 -6.32 -11.93
N ASP A 530 -0.84 -5.72 -11.17
CA ASP A 530 -1.35 -4.37 -11.45
C ASP A 530 -1.49 -3.51 -10.16
N ILE A 531 -1.94 -2.26 -10.35
CA ILE A 531 -2.07 -1.27 -9.28
C ILE A 531 -3.53 -1.14 -8.77
N LEU A 532 -4.42 -2.01 -9.21
CA LEU A 532 -5.82 -1.99 -8.84
C LEU A 532 -6.04 -2.80 -7.57
N PRO A 533 -6.74 -2.24 -6.57
CA PRO A 533 -7.01 -2.94 -5.32
C PRO A 533 -8.06 -4.06 -5.49
N ASP A 534 -7.82 -5.20 -4.86
CA ASP A 534 -8.76 -6.33 -4.77
C ASP A 534 -9.62 -6.31 -3.50
N MET A 535 -9.25 -5.47 -2.53
CA MET A 535 -9.94 -5.31 -1.25
C MET A 535 -10.17 -3.83 -0.93
N PHE A 536 -11.26 -3.54 -0.21
CA PHE A 536 -11.62 -2.20 0.27
C PHE A 536 -10.76 -1.80 1.46
N LEU A 537 -9.90 -0.82 1.25
CA LEU A 537 -8.90 -0.39 2.23
C LEU A 537 -9.29 0.92 2.94
N GLY A 538 -9.03 0.97 4.25
CA GLY A 538 -8.95 2.22 5.00
C GLY A 538 -7.83 2.18 6.04
N ARG A 539 -7.37 3.36 6.45
CA ARG A 539 -6.28 3.55 7.43
C ARG A 539 -6.78 4.39 8.60
N MET A 540 -6.58 3.89 9.81
CA MET A 540 -6.73 4.61 11.06
C MET A 540 -5.33 4.86 11.64
N PRO A 541 -4.63 5.91 11.18
CA PRO A 541 -3.33 6.24 11.73
C PRO A 541 -3.57 6.78 13.13
N ALA A 542 -3.14 6.06 14.15
CA ALA A 542 -3.29 6.44 15.55
C ALA A 542 -1.99 6.13 16.27
N ARG A 543 -1.62 6.98 17.22
CA ARG A 543 -0.33 6.93 17.93
C ARG A 543 -0.47 6.51 19.38
N ASN A 544 -1.70 6.40 19.87
CA ASN A 544 -2.01 5.99 21.23
C ASN A 544 -3.42 5.39 21.31
N PRO A 545 -3.72 4.64 22.38
CA PRO A 545 -5.02 3.96 22.52
C PRO A 545 -6.22 4.92 22.61
N SER A 546 -6.04 6.15 23.10
CA SER A 546 -7.11 7.15 23.18
C SER A 546 -7.51 7.71 21.81
N GLU A 547 -6.57 7.90 20.89
CA GLU A 547 -6.87 8.31 19.52
C GLU A 547 -7.73 7.24 18.81
N VAL A 548 -7.38 5.95 18.93
CA VAL A 548 -8.19 4.85 18.38
C VAL A 548 -9.61 4.88 18.95
N ARG A 549 -9.75 5.02 20.27
CA ARG A 549 -11.05 5.08 20.94
C ARG A 549 -11.90 6.24 20.43
N SER A 550 -11.32 7.43 20.32
CA SER A 550 -12.01 8.63 19.80
C SER A 550 -12.53 8.44 18.38
N ILE A 551 -11.78 7.75 17.52
CA ILE A 551 -12.19 7.48 16.14
C ILE A 551 -13.31 6.42 16.12
N VAL A 552 -13.14 5.33 16.87
CA VAL A 552 -14.12 4.24 16.97
C VAL A 552 -15.47 4.74 17.49
N GLU A 553 -15.49 5.50 18.60
CA GLU A 553 -16.70 6.06 19.19
C GLU A 553 -17.41 7.00 18.21
N LYS A 554 -16.65 7.82 17.47
CA LYS A 554 -17.18 8.73 16.45
C LYS A 554 -17.85 7.98 15.30
N ILE A 555 -17.23 6.92 14.78
CA ILE A 555 -17.80 6.08 13.70
C ILE A 555 -19.07 5.39 14.17
N ILE A 556 -19.04 4.72 15.33
CA ILE A 556 -20.20 3.99 15.87
C ILE A 556 -21.35 4.97 16.15
N SER A 557 -21.07 6.10 16.80
CA SER A 557 -22.06 7.14 17.09
C SER A 557 -22.69 7.68 15.81
N TYR A 558 -21.88 7.98 14.79
CA TYR A 558 -22.37 8.42 13.49
C TYR A 558 -23.28 7.37 12.83
N GLU A 559 -22.87 6.09 12.80
CA GLU A 559 -23.65 5.03 12.17
C GLU A 559 -24.93 4.64 12.94
N GLN A 560 -25.01 4.91 14.24
CA GLN A 560 -26.22 4.66 15.03
C GLN A 560 -27.26 5.78 14.91
N GLN A 561 -26.89 6.96 14.38
CA GLN A 561 -27.84 8.05 14.19
C GLN A 561 -28.87 7.73 13.11
N ASN A 562 -30.11 8.16 13.35
CA ASN A 562 -31.13 8.28 12.31
C ASN A 562 -30.76 9.41 11.33
N ASN A 563 -31.41 9.46 10.17
CA ASN A 563 -31.20 10.57 9.24
C ASN A 563 -31.58 11.91 9.92
N GLN A 564 -30.65 12.86 9.89
CA GLN A 564 -30.77 14.21 10.44
C GLN A 564 -30.66 15.22 9.28
N PRO A 565 -31.18 16.46 9.43
CA PRO A 565 -31.14 17.46 8.34
C PRO A 565 -29.73 17.73 7.79
N TRP A 566 -28.70 17.66 8.64
CA TRP A 566 -27.32 17.89 8.24
C TRP A 566 -26.75 16.79 7.32
N HIS A 567 -27.35 15.58 7.31
CA HIS A 567 -26.99 14.51 6.38
C HIS A 567 -27.39 14.82 4.92
N GLN A 568 -28.18 15.86 4.68
CA GLN A 568 -28.56 16.34 3.35
C GLN A 568 -27.90 17.68 3.01
N ARG A 569 -26.76 18.00 3.65
CA ARG A 569 -25.97 19.22 3.39
C ARG A 569 -24.59 18.89 2.88
N ALA A 570 -24.09 19.72 1.96
CA ALA A 570 -22.72 19.68 1.47
C ALA A 570 -22.05 21.04 1.64
N LEU A 571 -20.78 21.05 2.07
CA LEU A 571 -19.95 22.25 2.13
C LEU A 571 -18.88 22.20 1.05
N LEU A 572 -18.82 23.21 0.19
CA LEU A 572 -17.81 23.33 -0.86
C LEU A 572 -16.92 24.54 -0.58
N VAL A 573 -15.62 24.30 -0.47
CA VAL A 573 -14.61 25.32 -0.16
C VAL A 573 -13.63 25.40 -1.33
N ALA A 574 -13.36 26.61 -1.81
CA ALA A 574 -12.40 26.85 -2.88
C ALA A 574 -11.32 27.86 -2.46
N GLY A 575 -10.06 27.53 -2.77
CA GLY A 575 -8.93 28.44 -2.69
C GLY A 575 -9.09 29.66 -3.59
N LYS A 576 -8.27 30.68 -3.40
CA LYS A 576 -8.30 31.93 -4.19
C LYS A 576 -7.17 32.02 -5.21
N ASP A 577 -6.12 31.22 -5.08
CA ASP A 577 -4.91 31.37 -5.88
C ASP A 577 -5.10 30.97 -7.35
N ASP A 578 -6.03 30.05 -7.65
CA ASP A 578 -6.40 29.65 -9.01
C ASP A 578 -7.93 29.68 -9.24
N PRO A 579 -8.44 30.43 -10.24
CA PRO A 579 -9.86 30.43 -10.62
C PRO A 579 -10.43 29.04 -10.99
N GLN A 580 -9.56 28.10 -11.40
CA GLN A 580 -9.97 26.73 -11.70
C GLN A 580 -10.57 26.05 -10.47
N PHE A 581 -10.11 26.36 -9.24
CA PHE A 581 -10.64 25.76 -8.02
C PHE A 581 -12.14 26.04 -7.85
N GLN A 582 -12.56 27.29 -8.04
CA GLN A 582 -13.98 27.68 -7.99
C GLN A 582 -14.78 27.02 -9.10
N THR A 583 -14.22 26.97 -10.32
CA THR A 583 -14.86 26.32 -11.48
C THR A 583 -15.13 24.84 -11.21
N ILE A 584 -14.15 24.12 -10.64
CA ILE A 584 -14.29 22.71 -10.24
C ILE A 584 -15.36 22.57 -9.15
N THR A 585 -15.33 23.41 -8.10
CA THR A 585 -16.35 23.33 -7.04
C THR A 585 -17.75 23.67 -7.52
N ASP A 586 -17.92 24.60 -8.47
CA ASP A 586 -19.21 24.91 -9.09
C ASP A 586 -19.71 23.76 -9.97
N GLU A 587 -18.80 23.08 -10.69
CA GLU A 587 -19.10 21.86 -11.41
C GLU A 587 -19.63 20.76 -10.47
N LEU A 588 -18.94 20.52 -9.35
CA LEU A 588 -19.35 19.53 -8.35
C LEU A 588 -20.66 19.93 -7.65
N ALA A 589 -20.88 21.22 -7.37
CA ALA A 589 -22.11 21.72 -6.75
C ALA A 589 -23.37 21.31 -7.53
N ARG A 590 -23.27 21.23 -8.87
CA ARG A 590 -24.37 20.74 -9.71
C ARG A 590 -24.68 19.27 -9.44
N ASP A 591 -23.66 18.42 -9.29
CA ASP A 591 -23.85 17.01 -8.96
C ASP A 591 -24.54 16.82 -7.59
N PHE A 592 -24.18 17.63 -6.58
CA PHE A 592 -24.86 17.65 -5.28
C PHE A 592 -26.31 18.16 -5.37
N GLY A 593 -26.56 19.21 -6.16
CA GLY A 593 -27.91 19.73 -6.37
C GLY A 593 -28.83 18.70 -7.04
N LEU A 594 -28.31 17.92 -7.99
CA LEU A 594 -29.02 16.80 -8.62
C LEU A 594 -29.33 15.66 -7.63
N ALA A 595 -28.59 15.57 -6.52
CA ALA A 595 -28.82 14.63 -5.43
C ALA A 595 -29.69 15.22 -4.30
N ASN A 596 -30.33 16.37 -4.50
CA ASN A 596 -31.14 17.10 -3.52
C ASN A 596 -30.39 17.53 -2.26
N PHE A 597 -29.10 17.84 -2.34
CA PHE A 597 -28.33 18.38 -1.21
C PHE A 597 -28.49 19.91 -1.09
N GLU A 598 -28.59 20.41 0.14
CA GLU A 598 -28.36 21.82 0.45
C GLU A 598 -26.85 22.12 0.32
N VAL A 599 -26.47 22.84 -0.73
CA VAL A 599 -25.06 23.19 -0.98
C VAL A 599 -24.73 24.54 -0.36
N GLN A 600 -23.74 24.56 0.53
CA GLN A 600 -23.15 25.78 1.08
C GLN A 600 -21.75 25.98 0.52
N LYS A 601 -21.40 27.22 0.16
CA LYS A 601 -20.12 27.56 -0.48
C LYS A 601 -19.32 28.54 0.38
N VAL A 602 -18.02 28.35 0.43
CA VAL A 602 -17.04 29.32 0.96
C VAL A 602 -15.89 29.45 -0.03
N TYR A 603 -15.94 30.48 -0.87
CA TYR A 603 -14.89 30.75 -1.85
C TYR A 603 -13.98 31.84 -1.32
N ALA A 604 -12.71 31.54 -1.11
CA ALA A 604 -11.77 32.44 -0.47
C ALA A 604 -11.68 33.80 -1.18
N ALA A 605 -11.83 33.83 -2.52
CA ALA A 605 -11.82 35.06 -3.30
C ALA A 605 -13.05 35.97 -3.07
N SER A 606 -14.12 35.45 -2.47
CA SER A 606 -15.33 36.23 -2.12
C SER A 606 -15.20 36.97 -0.78
N TYR A 607 -14.09 36.79 -0.06
CA TYR A 607 -13.86 37.44 1.24
C TYR A 607 -12.77 38.51 1.13
N PRO A 608 -12.88 39.61 1.91
CA PRO A 608 -11.88 40.68 1.90
C PRO A 608 -10.46 40.23 2.31
N ASN A 609 -10.37 39.17 3.13
CA ASN A 609 -9.12 38.59 3.58
C ASN A 609 -9.30 37.11 3.95
N VAL A 610 -8.16 36.43 4.14
CA VAL A 610 -8.11 34.98 4.45
C VAL A 610 -8.71 34.66 5.82
N ASP A 611 -8.58 35.53 6.81
CA ASP A 611 -9.07 35.29 8.18
C ASP A 611 -10.61 35.22 8.23
N LEU A 612 -11.29 36.08 7.47
CA LEU A 612 -12.76 36.04 7.36
C LEU A 612 -13.23 34.79 6.62
N ALA A 613 -12.51 34.35 5.59
CA ALA A 613 -12.81 33.09 4.92
C ALA A 613 -12.60 31.89 5.87
N ALA A 614 -11.47 31.86 6.60
CA ALA A 614 -11.15 30.83 7.58
C ALA A 614 -12.19 30.76 8.70
N GLU A 615 -12.65 31.90 9.22
CA GLU A 615 -13.74 31.97 10.20
C GLU A 615 -15.03 31.34 9.65
N GLN A 616 -15.39 31.64 8.40
CA GLN A 616 -16.59 31.05 7.78
C GLN A 616 -16.44 29.56 7.51
N ILE A 617 -15.26 29.09 7.12
CA ILE A 617 -14.95 27.66 6.98
C ILE A 617 -15.18 26.96 8.32
N ARG A 618 -14.58 27.47 9.41
CA ARG A 618 -14.70 26.87 10.75
C ARG A 618 -16.15 26.85 11.23
N ARG A 619 -16.88 27.95 11.08
CA ARG A 619 -18.31 28.02 11.45
C ARG A 619 -19.14 26.99 10.69
N LYS A 620 -18.99 26.93 9.37
CA LYS A 620 -19.77 25.98 8.56
C LYS A 620 -19.40 24.53 8.87
N LEU A 621 -18.12 24.21 9.01
CA LEU A 621 -17.72 22.87 9.47
C LEU A 621 -18.37 22.51 10.80
N SER A 622 -18.46 23.46 11.75
CA SER A 622 -19.15 23.29 13.03
C SER A 622 -20.67 23.09 12.93
N ASP A 623 -21.33 23.59 11.87
CA ASP A 623 -22.77 23.46 11.64
C ASP A 623 -23.19 22.02 11.25
N GLY A 624 -22.25 21.23 10.72
CA GLY A 624 -22.47 19.85 10.30
C GLY A 624 -22.93 19.73 8.85
N HIS A 625 -22.20 18.90 8.10
CA HIS A 625 -22.46 18.55 6.70
C HIS A 625 -22.13 17.07 6.51
N LEU A 626 -22.86 16.39 5.62
CA LEU A 626 -22.51 15.01 5.29
C LEU A 626 -21.16 14.96 4.59
N ILE A 627 -20.99 15.82 3.59
CA ILE A 627 -19.81 15.88 2.75
C ILE A 627 -19.25 17.30 2.75
N THR A 628 -17.96 17.40 3.03
CA THR A 628 -17.20 18.64 2.80
C THR A 628 -16.21 18.38 1.68
N VAL A 629 -16.14 19.28 0.69
CA VAL A 629 -15.14 19.24 -0.37
C VAL A 629 -14.28 20.49 -0.28
N TYR A 630 -12.96 20.32 -0.19
CA TYR A 630 -12.00 21.40 -0.37
C TYR A 630 -11.28 21.25 -1.71
N CYS A 631 -11.16 22.34 -2.47
CA CYS A 631 -10.37 22.40 -3.69
C CYS A 631 -9.42 23.61 -3.65
N GLY A 632 -8.12 23.36 -3.66
CA GLY A 632 -7.09 24.41 -3.61
C GLY A 632 -5.70 23.86 -3.27
N HIS A 633 -4.73 24.76 -3.12
CA HIS A 633 -3.39 24.35 -2.68
C HIS A 633 -3.39 23.81 -1.25
N GLY A 634 -2.41 22.99 -0.93
CA GLY A 634 -2.28 22.38 0.39
C GLY A 634 -0.84 22.02 0.69
N ASN A 635 -0.56 21.89 1.97
CA ASN A 635 0.66 21.30 2.48
C ASN A 635 0.29 20.19 3.47
N VAL A 636 1.25 19.54 4.12
CA VAL A 636 0.96 18.43 5.05
C VAL A 636 -0.04 18.84 6.16
N ASP A 637 0.05 20.08 6.66
CA ASP A 637 -0.68 20.58 7.84
C ASP A 637 -1.84 21.55 7.56
N LYS A 638 -2.06 21.98 6.31
CA LYS A 638 -2.99 23.08 6.01
C LYS A 638 -3.55 23.11 4.59
N TRP A 639 -4.65 23.81 4.45
CA TRP A 639 -5.19 24.34 3.19
C TRP A 639 -4.48 25.64 2.82
N GLU A 640 -4.64 26.07 1.57
CA GLU A 640 -4.02 27.27 0.98
C GLU A 640 -3.89 28.43 1.97
N SER A 641 -2.68 28.99 2.06
CA SER A 641 -2.33 30.03 3.03
C SER A 641 -2.60 29.60 4.49
N THR A 642 -3.67 30.12 5.10
CA THR A 642 -4.17 29.79 6.44
C THR A 642 -5.71 29.64 6.43
N LEU A 643 -6.28 29.18 5.32
CA LEU A 643 -7.74 28.98 5.21
C LEU A 643 -8.28 27.96 6.21
N PHE A 644 -7.50 26.93 6.50
CA PHE A 644 -7.77 25.93 7.54
C PHE A 644 -6.47 25.17 7.83
N GLN A 645 -6.11 24.98 9.10
CA GLN A 645 -4.88 24.31 9.52
C GLN A 645 -5.09 23.45 10.77
N LEU A 646 -4.07 22.68 11.20
CA LEU A 646 -4.15 21.80 12.38
C LEU A 646 -4.79 22.46 13.61
N SER A 647 -4.38 23.70 13.94
CA SER A 647 -4.90 24.42 15.11
C SER A 647 -6.40 24.74 15.03
N ASP A 648 -6.98 24.78 13.83
CA ASP A 648 -8.40 25.07 13.64
C ASP A 648 -9.30 23.86 13.92
N VAL A 649 -8.77 22.64 13.77
CA VAL A 649 -9.51 21.40 14.05
C VAL A 649 -9.96 21.36 15.51
N GLN A 650 -9.09 21.78 16.43
CA GLN A 650 -9.39 21.85 17.87
C GLN A 650 -10.54 22.83 18.18
N ARG A 651 -10.76 23.81 17.32
CA ARG A 651 -11.77 24.86 17.45
C ARG A 651 -13.11 24.49 16.78
N LEU A 652 -13.23 23.28 16.22
CA LEU A 652 -14.48 22.79 15.67
C LEU A 652 -15.47 22.40 16.79
N GLU A 653 -16.75 22.60 16.52
CA GLU A 653 -17.88 22.38 17.43
C GLU A 653 -18.93 21.43 16.82
N ASN A 654 -18.56 20.65 15.80
CA ASN A 654 -19.43 19.69 15.13
C ASN A 654 -19.62 18.38 15.90
N ILE A 655 -19.85 18.49 17.22
CA ILE A 655 -20.09 17.35 18.10
C ILE A 655 -21.31 16.57 17.62
N GLY A 656 -21.14 15.25 17.45
CA GLY A 656 -22.16 14.36 16.89
C GLY A 656 -22.47 14.57 15.41
N ARG A 657 -21.80 15.52 14.73
CA ARG A 657 -22.01 15.87 13.32
C ARG A 657 -20.71 15.81 12.50
N PRO A 658 -19.93 14.71 12.58
CA PRO A 658 -18.68 14.60 11.84
C PRO A 658 -18.95 14.50 10.32
N SER A 659 -18.13 15.18 9.52
CA SER A 659 -18.26 15.19 8.04
C SER A 659 -17.38 14.13 7.38
N PHE A 660 -17.79 13.63 6.22
CA PHE A 660 -16.87 12.96 5.29
C PHE A 660 -16.18 14.03 4.45
N ILE A 661 -14.87 14.19 4.63
CA ILE A 661 -14.11 15.29 4.02
C ILE A 661 -13.32 14.78 2.82
N ILE A 662 -13.57 15.36 1.65
CA ILE A 662 -12.90 15.06 0.39
C ILE A 662 -11.94 16.21 0.07
N LEU A 663 -10.65 15.92 -0.07
CA LEU A 663 -9.59 16.92 -0.21
C LEU A 663 -8.99 16.89 -1.63
N LEU A 664 -9.32 17.87 -2.47
CA LEU A 664 -8.72 18.08 -3.79
C LEU A 664 -7.54 19.05 -3.63
N THR A 665 -6.43 18.53 -3.13
CA THR A 665 -5.25 19.32 -2.75
C THR A 665 -3.96 18.48 -2.79
N CYS A 666 -2.84 18.95 -2.24
CA CYS A 666 -1.61 18.17 -2.10
C CYS A 666 -1.33 17.82 -0.64
N LEU A 667 -0.74 16.65 -0.37
CA LEU A 667 -0.07 16.26 0.87
C LEU A 667 -0.87 16.27 2.19
N ASN A 668 -2.14 16.68 2.22
CA ASN A 668 -2.96 16.67 3.45
C ASN A 668 -3.14 15.27 4.08
N GLY A 669 -2.83 14.21 3.34
CA GLY A 669 -2.76 12.83 3.82
C GLY A 669 -1.33 12.26 3.87
N PHE A 670 -0.27 13.06 3.83
CA PHE A 670 1.11 12.57 3.96
C PHE A 670 1.43 12.22 5.42
N PHE A 671 0.82 11.14 5.91
CA PHE A 671 0.87 10.69 7.30
C PHE A 671 2.25 10.20 7.78
N PRO A 672 3.12 9.57 6.96
CA PRO A 672 4.34 8.96 7.50
C PRO A 672 5.52 9.95 7.53
N HIS A 673 5.25 11.25 7.53
CA HIS A 673 6.28 12.28 7.47
C HIS A 673 7.33 12.05 8.58
N PRO A 674 8.66 12.13 8.32
CA PRO A 674 9.66 11.75 9.32
C PRO A 674 9.72 12.68 10.55
N LYS A 675 9.47 13.99 10.37
CA LYS A 675 9.58 14.99 11.45
C LYS A 675 8.27 15.61 11.95
N GLN A 676 7.32 15.89 11.05
CA GLN A 676 6.05 16.52 11.39
C GLN A 676 5.08 15.54 12.05
N ASP A 677 4.54 15.93 13.20
CA ASP A 677 3.76 15.08 14.09
C ASP A 677 2.50 14.44 13.47
N CYS A 678 1.76 15.20 12.66
CA CYS A 678 0.55 14.75 11.97
C CYS A 678 0.28 15.60 10.72
N CYS A 679 -0.37 14.98 9.75
CA CYS A 679 -1.02 15.67 8.64
C CYS A 679 -2.46 16.06 8.98
N LEU A 680 -3.05 16.93 8.15
CA LEU A 680 -4.38 17.48 8.41
C LEU A 680 -5.49 16.40 8.42
N ALA A 681 -5.40 15.38 7.56
CA ALA A 681 -6.36 14.27 7.55
C ALA A 681 -6.34 13.47 8.86
N GLU A 682 -5.16 13.27 9.45
CA GLU A 682 -5.01 12.58 10.73
C GLU A 682 -5.62 13.40 11.86
N GLU A 683 -5.33 14.70 11.92
CA GLU A 683 -5.86 15.58 12.97
C GLU A 683 -7.39 15.65 12.91
N LEU A 684 -7.96 15.79 11.71
CA LEU A 684 -9.41 15.77 11.48
C LEU A 684 -10.05 14.45 11.95
N LEU A 685 -9.39 13.32 11.70
CA LEU A 685 -9.89 12.00 12.08
C LEU A 685 -9.76 11.77 13.60
N ARG A 686 -8.58 12.05 14.17
CA ARG A 686 -8.21 11.77 15.57
C ARG A 686 -8.90 12.68 16.58
N ALA A 687 -9.28 13.90 16.19
CA ALA A 687 -9.85 14.88 17.11
C ALA A 687 -11.08 14.34 17.85
N GLU A 688 -11.06 14.41 19.19
CA GLU A 688 -12.09 13.84 20.05
C GLU A 688 -13.44 14.54 19.83
N ASN A 689 -14.50 13.75 19.59
CA ASN A 689 -15.87 14.22 19.44
C ASN A 689 -16.11 15.29 18.35
N LYS A 690 -15.15 15.56 17.45
CA LYS A 690 -15.26 16.60 16.41
C LYS A 690 -14.51 16.22 15.14
N GLY A 691 -14.48 17.10 14.14
CA GLY A 691 -13.71 16.88 12.91
C GLY A 691 -14.43 15.95 11.92
N ALA A 692 -13.73 14.96 11.40
CA ALA A 692 -14.22 14.11 10.32
C ALA A 692 -14.59 12.70 10.80
N VAL A 693 -15.58 12.09 10.15
CA VAL A 693 -15.88 10.65 10.30
C VAL A 693 -14.92 9.82 9.44
N ALA A 694 -14.51 10.39 8.31
CA ALA A 694 -13.47 9.89 7.44
C ALA A 694 -12.94 11.03 6.54
N CYS A 695 -11.72 10.87 6.04
CA CYS A 695 -11.16 11.75 5.01
C CYS A 695 -10.74 10.95 3.78
N TRP A 696 -11.02 11.48 2.58
CA TRP A 696 -10.43 11.02 1.33
C TRP A 696 -9.38 12.03 0.91
N ALA A 697 -8.11 11.68 1.12
CA ALA A 697 -7.02 12.63 1.08
C ALA A 697 -5.82 12.12 0.24
N PRO A 698 -5.13 13.01 -0.48
CA PRO A 698 -3.92 12.68 -1.21
C PRO A 698 -2.71 12.56 -0.28
N VAL A 699 -1.91 11.55 -0.52
CA VAL A 699 -0.65 11.25 0.17
C VAL A 699 0.57 11.69 -0.65
N SER A 700 0.37 12.42 -1.75
CA SER A 700 1.41 12.98 -2.62
C SER A 700 0.94 14.29 -3.28
N VAL A 701 1.71 14.80 -4.22
CA VAL A 701 1.33 15.87 -5.14
C VAL A 701 0.30 15.34 -6.13
N SER A 702 -0.72 16.14 -6.46
CA SER A 702 -1.72 15.80 -7.48
C SER A 702 -2.18 17.04 -8.25
N TYR A 703 -2.80 16.80 -9.40
CA TYR A 703 -3.22 17.86 -10.32
C TYR A 703 -4.74 18.06 -10.34
N PRO A 704 -5.24 19.30 -10.41
CA PRO A 704 -6.68 19.61 -10.27
C PRO A 704 -7.61 18.81 -11.19
N THR A 705 -7.20 18.58 -12.44
CA THR A 705 -8.02 17.86 -13.43
C THR A 705 -8.22 16.39 -13.05
N GLU A 706 -7.16 15.70 -12.62
CA GLU A 706 -7.27 14.29 -12.23
C GLU A 706 -8.02 14.14 -10.89
N GLN A 707 -7.78 15.04 -9.93
CA GLN A 707 -8.52 15.11 -8.67
C GLN A 707 -10.02 15.30 -8.90
N LYS A 708 -10.40 16.16 -9.86
CA LYS A 708 -11.80 16.35 -10.25
C LYS A 708 -12.42 15.05 -10.79
N ASN A 709 -11.72 14.35 -11.68
CA ASN A 709 -12.25 13.12 -12.28
C ASN A 709 -12.43 12.03 -11.21
N LEU A 710 -11.45 11.86 -10.32
CA LEU A 710 -11.55 10.94 -9.18
C LEU A 710 -12.74 11.30 -8.26
N THR A 711 -12.88 12.58 -7.91
CA THR A 711 -13.97 13.05 -7.06
C THR A 711 -15.33 12.85 -7.72
N ARG A 712 -15.43 13.07 -9.04
CA ARG A 712 -16.66 12.80 -9.79
C ARG A 712 -17.05 11.34 -9.79
N GLU A 713 -16.10 10.43 -9.97
CA GLU A 713 -16.41 8.99 -9.87
C GLU A 713 -16.81 8.61 -8.44
N LEU A 714 -16.22 9.22 -7.41
CA LEU A 714 -16.64 9.05 -6.02
C LEU A 714 -18.08 9.52 -5.80
N LEU A 715 -18.43 10.73 -6.21
CA LEU A 715 -19.80 11.24 -6.11
C LEU A 715 -20.78 10.44 -6.98
N ASN A 716 -20.35 9.89 -8.12
CA ASN A 716 -21.12 8.98 -8.94
C ASN A 716 -21.45 7.68 -8.18
N GLN A 717 -20.47 7.09 -7.47
CA GLN A 717 -20.73 5.93 -6.62
C GLN A 717 -21.76 6.25 -5.53
N ILE A 718 -21.61 7.39 -4.85
CA ILE A 718 -22.48 7.77 -3.74
C ILE A 718 -23.90 8.11 -4.23
N PHE A 719 -24.02 9.08 -5.13
CA PHE A 719 -25.32 9.67 -5.47
C PHE A 719 -26.04 8.98 -6.62
N ARG A 720 -25.31 8.40 -7.58
CA ARG A 720 -25.92 7.78 -8.77
C ARG A 720 -26.02 6.26 -8.65
N GLN A 721 -24.99 5.61 -8.09
CA GLN A 721 -25.00 4.17 -7.83
C GLN A 721 -25.63 3.82 -6.47
N GLY A 722 -25.90 4.81 -5.62
CA GLY A 722 -26.50 4.60 -4.29
C GLY A 722 -25.63 3.77 -3.35
N ASN A 723 -24.31 3.70 -3.62
CA ASN A 723 -23.38 3.04 -2.72
C ASN A 723 -23.15 3.97 -1.52
N ASN A 724 -23.27 3.44 -0.32
CA ASN A 724 -23.07 4.23 0.90
C ASN A 724 -21.94 3.71 1.79
N ILE A 725 -21.23 2.66 1.38
CA ILE A 725 -20.07 2.13 2.12
C ILE A 725 -18.81 2.80 1.58
N LEU A 726 -18.08 3.54 2.43
CA LEU A 726 -16.98 4.38 1.99
C LEU A 726 -15.89 3.63 1.21
N GLY A 727 -15.45 2.47 1.70
CA GLY A 727 -14.43 1.65 1.04
C GLY A 727 -14.85 1.17 -0.35
N VAL A 728 -16.14 0.84 -0.53
CA VAL A 728 -16.71 0.51 -1.85
C VAL A 728 -16.67 1.73 -2.75
N CYS A 729 -17.14 2.87 -2.26
CA CYS A 729 -17.20 4.11 -3.02
C CYS A 729 -15.81 4.59 -3.48
N THR A 730 -14.82 4.61 -2.58
CA THR A 730 -13.47 5.08 -2.87
C THR A 730 -12.72 4.13 -3.80
N THR A 731 -12.85 2.83 -3.59
CA THR A 731 -12.18 1.81 -4.40
C THR A 731 -12.74 1.77 -5.82
N LEU A 732 -14.06 1.75 -5.98
CA LEU A 732 -14.68 1.80 -7.30
C LEU A 732 -14.43 3.14 -8.00
N ALA A 733 -14.35 4.26 -7.26
CA ALA A 733 -13.96 5.54 -7.84
C ALA A 733 -12.54 5.48 -8.41
N ARG A 734 -11.58 4.92 -7.66
CA ARG A 734 -10.21 4.71 -8.14
C ARG A 734 -10.16 3.86 -9.41
N ILE A 735 -10.77 2.68 -9.39
CA ILE A 735 -10.79 1.75 -10.53
C ILE A 735 -11.43 2.41 -11.76
N ASN A 736 -12.62 3.00 -11.60
CA ASN A 736 -13.29 3.67 -12.72
C ASN A 736 -12.49 4.86 -13.25
N THR A 737 -11.79 5.59 -12.38
CA THR A 737 -10.97 6.72 -12.81
C THR A 737 -9.78 6.26 -13.63
N TYR A 738 -9.10 5.21 -13.17
CA TYR A 738 -7.98 4.61 -13.91
C TYR A 738 -8.43 4.07 -15.27
N VAL A 739 -9.50 3.28 -15.32
CA VAL A 739 -9.96 2.60 -16.53
C VAL A 739 -10.59 3.58 -17.55
N ARG A 740 -11.39 4.55 -17.10
CA ARG A 740 -12.19 5.41 -17.99
C ARG A 740 -11.51 6.72 -18.36
N HIS A 741 -10.76 7.30 -17.41
CA HIS A 741 -10.17 8.63 -17.58
C HIS A 741 -8.67 8.58 -17.87
N GLN A 742 -8.05 7.39 -17.90
CA GLN A 742 -6.63 7.17 -18.21
C GLN A 742 -5.70 8.08 -17.39
N ILE A 743 -6.01 8.25 -16.10
CA ILE A 743 -5.15 9.01 -15.19
C ILE A 743 -3.80 8.30 -15.00
N SER A 744 -2.80 9.06 -14.56
CA SER A 744 -1.49 8.48 -14.25
C SER A 744 -1.59 7.39 -13.16
N GLY A 745 -0.69 6.40 -13.23
CA GLY A 745 -0.59 5.34 -12.22
C GLY A 745 -0.28 5.89 -10.82
N ASP A 746 0.51 6.97 -10.75
CA ASP A 746 0.80 7.68 -9.50
C ASP A 746 -0.49 8.27 -8.91
N MET A 747 -1.31 8.94 -9.73
CA MET A 747 -2.57 9.50 -9.26
C MET A 747 -3.58 8.44 -8.82
N ALA A 748 -3.61 7.28 -9.46
CA ALA A 748 -4.46 6.16 -9.04
C ALA A 748 -4.10 5.67 -7.62
N GLN A 749 -2.84 5.76 -7.24
CA GLN A 749 -2.31 5.30 -5.96
C GLN A 749 -2.21 6.41 -4.89
N ASN A 750 -2.39 7.67 -5.30
CA ASN A 750 -2.16 8.87 -4.48
C ASN A 750 -3.20 9.08 -3.36
N TYR A 751 -4.43 8.60 -3.48
CA TYR A 751 -5.46 8.86 -2.47
C TYR A 751 -5.61 7.71 -1.48
N LEU A 752 -5.78 8.03 -0.20
CA LEU A 752 -6.08 7.08 0.86
C LEU A 752 -7.37 7.46 1.59
N LEU A 753 -8.13 6.44 1.99
CA LEU A 753 -9.27 6.59 2.88
C LEU A 753 -8.77 6.55 4.33
N PHE A 754 -8.76 7.70 4.98
CA PHE A 754 -8.50 7.83 6.41
C PHE A 754 -9.81 7.56 7.15
N GLY A 755 -9.88 6.46 7.90
CA GLY A 755 -11.07 5.98 8.59
C GLY A 755 -11.39 4.52 8.27
N ASP A 756 -12.54 4.06 8.77
CA ASP A 756 -13.02 2.70 8.56
C ASP A 756 -13.63 2.52 7.15
N PRO A 757 -13.13 1.57 6.32
CA PRO A 757 -13.66 1.32 4.98
C PRO A 757 -15.10 0.78 4.98
N ALA A 758 -15.58 0.18 6.07
CA ALA A 758 -16.97 -0.26 6.18
C ALA A 758 -17.93 0.86 6.62
N THR A 759 -17.43 2.10 6.84
CA THR A 759 -18.27 3.23 7.27
C THR A 759 -19.42 3.46 6.28
N ARG A 760 -20.65 3.44 6.78
CA ARG A 760 -21.88 3.69 6.03
C ARG A 760 -22.29 5.16 6.13
N LEU A 761 -22.17 5.89 5.03
CA LEU A 761 -22.67 7.25 4.94
C LEU A 761 -24.20 7.29 5.13
N LYS A 762 -24.63 8.30 5.89
CA LYS A 762 -26.03 8.63 6.17
C LYS A 762 -26.60 9.62 5.16
N GLY A 763 -27.91 9.59 4.96
CA GLY A 763 -28.59 10.47 4.01
C GLY A 763 -29.59 9.71 3.15
N GLU A 764 -30.38 10.45 2.38
CA GLU A 764 -31.29 9.90 1.38
C GLU A 764 -30.66 10.06 0.01
N TYR A 765 -30.13 8.96 -0.53
CA TYR A 765 -29.46 8.97 -1.84
C TYR A 765 -30.47 8.62 -2.94
N GLY A 766 -30.89 9.64 -3.68
CA GLY A 766 -31.79 9.52 -4.83
C GLY A 766 -33.22 9.97 -4.54
N ALA A 767 -33.78 10.81 -5.43
CA ALA A 767 -35.21 11.03 -5.46
C ALA A 767 -35.89 9.72 -5.92
N SER A 768 -36.68 9.09 -5.04
CA SER A 768 -37.62 8.07 -5.47
C SER A 768 -38.62 8.74 -6.43
N ALA A 769 -38.64 8.31 -7.68
CA ALA A 769 -39.79 8.62 -8.51
C ALA A 769 -40.28 7.33 -9.15
N GLU A 770 -41.55 7.04 -8.89
CA GLU A 770 -42.25 5.94 -9.55
C GLU A 770 -42.29 6.24 -11.03
N ALA A 771 -41.75 5.33 -11.83
CA ALA A 771 -41.88 5.41 -13.26
C ALA A 771 -42.84 4.32 -13.72
N ARG A 772 -43.84 4.73 -14.49
CA ARG A 772 -45.00 3.91 -14.85
C ARG A 772 -44.94 3.53 -16.32
N ILE A 773 -45.03 2.24 -16.62
CA ILE A 773 -45.14 1.73 -18.00
C ILE A 773 -46.54 1.18 -18.20
N ILE A 774 -47.20 1.65 -19.25
CA ILE A 774 -48.49 1.12 -19.68
C ILE A 774 -48.25 0.01 -20.71
N ILE A 775 -48.76 -1.19 -20.44
CA ILE A 775 -48.77 -2.34 -21.35
C ILE A 775 -50.20 -2.61 -21.82
N LYS A 776 -50.40 -2.72 -23.14
CA LYS A 776 -51.68 -3.02 -23.79
C LYS A 776 -51.67 -4.41 -24.43
N PRO A 777 -52.83 -5.03 -24.69
CA PRO A 777 -52.91 -6.20 -25.54
C PRO A 777 -52.21 -5.98 -26.89
N GLY A 778 -51.41 -6.96 -27.34
CA GLY A 778 -50.67 -6.89 -28.60
C GLY A 778 -49.25 -6.34 -28.43
N ILE A 779 -48.74 -5.66 -29.46
CA ILE A 779 -47.34 -5.20 -29.54
C ILE A 779 -47.15 -3.89 -28.75
N ASN A 780 -46.15 -3.87 -27.88
CA ASN A 780 -45.76 -2.72 -27.08
C ASN A 780 -44.29 -2.39 -27.31
N PHE A 781 -44.00 -1.12 -27.57
CA PHE A 781 -42.64 -0.57 -27.56
C PHE A 781 -42.43 0.15 -26.23
N PHE A 782 -41.44 -0.28 -25.46
CA PHE A 782 -41.19 0.28 -24.14
C PHE A 782 -39.69 0.32 -23.83
N SER A 783 -39.32 1.12 -22.85
CA SER A 783 -38.02 1.07 -22.19
C SER A 783 -38.22 1.11 -20.69
N LEU A 784 -37.28 0.55 -19.93
CA LEU A 784 -37.33 0.66 -18.47
C LEU A 784 -36.80 2.02 -18.01
N PRO A 785 -37.57 2.75 -17.18
CA PRO A 785 -37.15 4.02 -16.58
C PRO A 785 -36.31 3.78 -15.31
N GLY A 786 -35.04 4.20 -15.34
CA GLY A 786 -34.15 4.19 -14.17
C GLY A 786 -33.63 2.82 -13.74
N ARG A 787 -32.81 2.79 -12.68
CA ARG A 787 -32.04 1.61 -12.22
C ARG A 787 -32.97 0.42 -11.96
N VAL A 788 -32.75 -0.66 -12.71
CA VAL A 788 -33.07 -2.01 -12.26
C VAL A 788 -31.81 -2.57 -11.59
N LEU A 789 -31.98 -3.45 -10.59
CA LEU A 789 -30.88 -4.15 -9.91
C LEU A 789 -29.89 -4.76 -10.93
N PRO A 790 -28.60 -4.94 -10.58
CA PRO A 790 -27.69 -5.70 -11.42
C PRO A 790 -28.32 -7.08 -11.75
N SER A 791 -28.20 -7.51 -13.01
CA SER A 791 -28.72 -8.76 -13.57
C SER A 791 -30.25 -8.92 -13.64
N LEU A 792 -30.97 -8.04 -14.34
CA LEU A 792 -32.34 -8.33 -14.78
C LEU A 792 -32.32 -8.93 -16.19
N GLY A 793 -32.57 -10.24 -16.29
CA GLY A 793 -32.79 -10.92 -17.57
C GLY A 793 -34.18 -10.64 -18.15
N ALA A 794 -34.36 -10.99 -19.42
CA ALA A 794 -35.66 -11.06 -20.06
C ALA A 794 -36.60 -12.02 -19.31
N GLU A 795 -36.10 -13.12 -18.76
CA GLU A 795 -36.85 -14.06 -17.92
C GLU A 795 -37.39 -13.39 -16.65
N ASP A 796 -36.53 -12.70 -15.88
CA ASP A 796 -36.93 -12.01 -14.65
C ASP A 796 -38.01 -10.96 -14.89
N LEU A 797 -37.87 -10.21 -15.99
CA LEU A 797 -38.87 -9.22 -16.39
C LEU A 797 -40.20 -9.91 -16.71
N LEU A 798 -40.18 -11.00 -17.48
CA LEU A 798 -41.39 -11.74 -17.84
C LEU A 798 -42.08 -12.37 -16.62
N VAL A 799 -41.32 -12.92 -15.66
CA VAL A 799 -41.84 -13.41 -14.37
C VAL A 799 -42.54 -12.28 -13.62
N LYS A 800 -41.90 -11.11 -13.54
CA LYS A 800 -42.47 -9.93 -12.87
C LYS A 800 -43.77 -9.47 -13.55
N LEU A 801 -43.79 -9.39 -14.87
CA LEU A 801 -44.99 -9.04 -15.64
C LEU A 801 -46.13 -10.05 -15.41
N SER A 802 -45.80 -11.34 -15.43
CA SER A 802 -46.75 -12.43 -15.17
C SER A 802 -47.32 -12.36 -13.74
N SER A 803 -46.49 -12.05 -12.73
CA SER A 803 -46.94 -11.89 -11.34
C SER A 803 -47.90 -10.71 -11.14
N GLN A 804 -47.88 -9.74 -12.04
CA GLN A 804 -48.79 -8.59 -12.07
C GLN A 804 -50.04 -8.84 -12.92
N GLY A 805 -50.26 -10.08 -13.35
CA GLY A 805 -51.43 -10.49 -14.10
C GLY A 805 -51.41 -10.08 -15.57
N ILE A 806 -50.23 -9.81 -16.14
CA ILE A 806 -50.05 -9.53 -17.57
C ILE A 806 -49.54 -10.81 -18.24
N GLY A 807 -50.35 -11.39 -19.13
CA GLY A 807 -49.87 -12.45 -20.00
C GLY A 807 -48.88 -11.85 -20.99
N VAL A 808 -47.70 -12.44 -21.16
CA VAL A 808 -46.74 -12.05 -22.19
C VAL A 808 -46.37 -13.29 -22.97
N ARG A 809 -46.31 -13.21 -24.30
CA ARG A 809 -45.84 -14.32 -25.15
C ARG A 809 -44.41 -14.16 -25.61
N LYS A 810 -43.96 -12.93 -25.81
CA LYS A 810 -42.70 -12.66 -26.47
C LYS A 810 -42.13 -11.32 -26.04
N ILE A 811 -40.82 -11.28 -25.84
CA ILE A 811 -40.03 -10.06 -25.72
C ILE A 811 -38.85 -10.12 -26.69
N SER A 812 -38.50 -8.98 -27.27
CA SER A 812 -37.38 -8.86 -28.21
C SER A 812 -36.60 -7.58 -27.95
N GLY A 813 -35.28 -7.71 -27.94
CA GLY A 813 -34.33 -6.61 -27.88
C GLY A 813 -33.42 -6.63 -29.10
N TYR A 814 -32.92 -5.48 -29.52
CA TYR A 814 -31.91 -5.41 -30.58
C TYR A 814 -30.54 -5.25 -29.96
N ASP A 815 -29.64 -6.21 -30.21
CA ASP A 815 -28.24 -6.15 -29.81
C ASP A 815 -27.46 -5.29 -30.82
N SER A 816 -26.96 -4.15 -30.37
CA SER A 816 -26.19 -3.22 -31.20
C SER A 816 -24.75 -3.67 -31.44
N ILE A 817 -24.20 -4.55 -30.59
CA ILE A 817 -22.85 -5.12 -30.75
C ILE A 817 -22.89 -6.17 -31.85
N ASP A 818 -23.81 -7.13 -31.74
CA ASP A 818 -23.93 -8.25 -32.68
C ASP A 818 -24.82 -7.95 -33.89
N LYS A 819 -25.46 -6.78 -33.90
CA LYS A 819 -26.38 -6.29 -34.96
C LYS A 819 -27.51 -7.27 -35.27
N LYS A 820 -28.08 -7.89 -34.24
CA LYS A 820 -29.13 -8.92 -34.36
C LYS A 820 -30.24 -8.72 -33.34
N TRP A 821 -31.45 -9.14 -33.72
CA TRP A 821 -32.56 -9.24 -32.77
C TRP A 821 -32.42 -10.47 -31.89
N GLN A 822 -32.46 -10.25 -30.59
CA GLN A 822 -32.59 -11.30 -29.58
C GLN A 822 -34.07 -11.42 -29.21
N THR A 823 -34.53 -12.64 -28.94
CA THR A 823 -35.93 -12.90 -28.65
C THR A 823 -36.07 -13.98 -27.59
N GLY A 824 -36.85 -13.66 -26.56
CA GLY A 824 -37.38 -14.61 -25.59
C GLY A 824 -38.87 -14.82 -25.84
N VAL A 825 -39.32 -16.08 -25.86
CA VAL A 825 -40.72 -16.49 -25.97
C VAL A 825 -41.15 -17.12 -24.66
N TRP A 826 -42.16 -16.56 -24.03
CA TRP A 826 -42.70 -17.08 -22.77
C TRP A 826 -43.73 -18.17 -23.06
N LYS A 827 -43.41 -19.41 -22.71
CA LYS A 827 -44.29 -20.57 -22.99
C LYS A 827 -44.22 -21.60 -21.87
N GLY A 828 -45.37 -21.92 -21.28
CA GLY A 828 -45.46 -22.94 -20.22
C GLY A 828 -44.85 -22.54 -18.89
N GLY A 829 -44.77 -21.23 -18.59
CA GLY A 829 -44.24 -20.71 -17.32
C GLY A 829 -42.72 -20.55 -17.27
N ALA A 830 -42.02 -20.64 -18.41
CA ALA A 830 -40.58 -20.44 -18.51
C ALA A 830 -40.21 -19.73 -19.83
N LEU A 831 -39.02 -19.13 -19.86
CA LEU A 831 -38.47 -18.57 -21.08
C LEU A 831 -38.03 -19.66 -22.07
N LYS A 832 -38.34 -19.47 -23.35
CA LYS A 832 -37.79 -20.23 -24.48
C LYS A 832 -37.14 -19.25 -25.46
N GLY A 833 -35.84 -19.36 -25.68
CA GLY A 833 -35.07 -18.42 -26.49
C GLY A 833 -33.88 -17.87 -25.71
N ILE A 834 -33.45 -16.65 -26.05
CA ILE A 834 -32.31 -16.00 -25.41
C ILE A 834 -32.81 -15.20 -24.21
N ASP A 835 -32.27 -15.49 -23.04
CA ASP A 835 -32.38 -14.60 -21.88
C ASP A 835 -31.31 -13.51 -22.02
N PHE A 836 -31.72 -12.34 -22.50
CA PHE A 836 -30.81 -11.21 -22.72
C PHE A 836 -30.99 -10.17 -21.63
N ASP A 837 -29.91 -9.47 -21.32
CA ASP A 837 -29.91 -8.42 -20.31
C ASP A 837 -30.86 -7.28 -20.66
N ILE A 838 -31.65 -6.85 -19.68
CA ILE A 838 -32.48 -5.67 -19.78
C ILE A 838 -31.70 -4.45 -19.29
N VAL A 839 -31.24 -3.64 -20.23
CA VAL A 839 -30.43 -2.43 -20.03
C VAL A 839 -31.34 -1.20 -19.96
N PRO A 840 -31.20 -0.36 -18.90
CA PRO A 840 -31.93 0.91 -18.81
C PRO A 840 -31.64 1.83 -20.01
N GLY A 841 -32.68 2.46 -20.57
CA GLY A 841 -32.58 3.36 -21.74
C GLY A 841 -32.58 2.66 -23.10
N GLN A 842 -32.35 1.34 -23.15
CA GLN A 842 -32.57 0.55 -24.37
C GLN A 842 -34.07 0.33 -24.59
N GLY A 843 -34.51 0.33 -25.85
CA GLY A 843 -35.89 0.04 -26.20
C GLY A 843 -36.11 -1.45 -26.49
N TYR A 844 -37.27 -1.94 -26.09
CA TYR A 844 -37.69 -3.34 -26.23
C TYR A 844 -39.07 -3.44 -26.87
N VAL A 845 -39.30 -4.56 -27.55
CA VAL A 845 -40.60 -4.93 -28.14
C VAL A 845 -41.18 -6.08 -27.35
N LEU A 846 -42.40 -5.91 -26.83
CA LEU A 846 -43.09 -6.93 -26.05
C LEU A 846 -44.48 -7.20 -26.60
N TYR A 847 -44.84 -8.47 -26.71
CA TYR A 847 -46.18 -8.92 -27.09
C TYR A 847 -46.94 -9.44 -25.87
N ALA A 848 -47.96 -8.71 -25.44
CA ALA A 848 -48.80 -9.05 -24.29
C ALA A 848 -50.12 -9.72 -24.72
N ASP A 849 -50.51 -10.74 -23.97
CA ASP A 849 -51.81 -11.42 -24.01
C ASP A 849 -52.79 -10.77 -23.01
N GLY A 850 -54.05 -10.63 -23.41
CA GLY A 850 -55.15 -10.13 -22.57
C GLY A 850 -56.10 -9.21 -23.32
N ASP A 851 -57.13 -8.71 -22.63
CA ASP A 851 -58.20 -7.89 -23.24
C ASP A 851 -58.22 -6.43 -22.73
N SER A 852 -57.29 -6.05 -21.84
CA SER A 852 -57.31 -4.73 -21.20
C SER A 852 -55.92 -4.17 -20.89
N GLU A 853 -55.80 -2.84 -20.91
CA GLU A 853 -54.61 -2.09 -20.51
C GLU A 853 -54.22 -2.34 -19.04
N ARG A 854 -52.91 -2.35 -18.76
CA ARG A 854 -52.33 -2.46 -17.42
C ARG A 854 -51.20 -1.46 -17.24
N THR A 855 -51.15 -0.82 -16.08
CA THR A 855 -50.06 0.09 -15.68
C THR A 855 -49.16 -0.62 -14.69
N ILE A 856 -47.86 -0.55 -14.95
CA ILE A 856 -46.82 -1.15 -14.13
C ILE A 856 -46.00 -0.03 -13.52
N SER A 857 -45.98 0.02 -12.20
CA SER A 857 -45.05 0.90 -11.49
C SER A 857 -43.72 0.18 -11.27
N PHE A 858 -42.65 0.84 -11.68
CA PHE A 858 -41.29 0.52 -11.25
C PHE A 858 -40.91 1.50 -10.15
N VAL A 859 -40.66 0.97 -8.95
CA VAL A 859 -39.96 1.73 -7.91
C VAL A 859 -38.49 1.67 -8.28
N SER A 860 -38.04 2.66 -9.03
CA SER A 860 -36.61 2.85 -9.26
C SER A 860 -36.06 3.67 -8.09
N SER A 861 -34.89 3.29 -7.56
CA SER A 861 -34.13 4.14 -6.63
C SER A 861 -33.55 5.39 -7.31
N CYS A 862 -34.02 5.74 -8.51
CA CYS A 862 -33.54 6.86 -9.28
C CYS A 862 -34.39 7.07 -10.55
N ILE A 863 -35.17 8.15 -10.65
CA ILE A 863 -35.34 8.81 -11.95
C ILE A 863 -34.11 9.72 -12.10
N ILE A 864 -33.04 9.17 -12.67
CA ILE A 864 -31.89 9.99 -13.05
C ILE A 864 -32.24 10.67 -14.37
N PRO A 865 -32.03 11.98 -14.52
CA PRO A 865 -31.84 12.57 -15.83
C PRO A 865 -30.50 12.05 -16.37
N PHE A 866 -30.50 10.88 -17.01
CA PHE A 866 -29.28 10.33 -17.61
C PHE A 866 -28.89 11.18 -18.83
N TYR A 867 -27.71 11.79 -18.77
CA TYR A 867 -26.88 12.02 -19.95
C TYR A 867 -26.12 10.72 -20.26
N SER A 868 -26.84 9.64 -20.59
CA SER A 868 -26.20 8.47 -21.21
C SER A 868 -25.91 8.82 -22.66
N SER A 869 -24.66 8.73 -23.05
CA SER A 869 -24.26 8.87 -24.43
C SER A 869 -24.66 7.60 -25.18
N TYR A 870 -25.61 7.69 -26.10
CA TYR A 870 -26.08 6.59 -26.93
C TYR A 870 -25.09 6.32 -28.07
N ILE A 871 -24.94 5.05 -28.42
CA ILE A 871 -24.34 4.64 -29.70
C ILE A 871 -25.50 4.47 -30.67
N LEU A 872 -25.49 5.27 -31.74
CA LEU A 872 -26.47 5.20 -32.81
C LEU A 872 -25.76 4.71 -34.06
N ASP A 873 -26.15 3.55 -34.57
CA ASP A 873 -25.62 3.04 -35.83
C ASP A 873 -26.38 3.62 -37.03
N ALA A 874 -25.74 3.63 -38.20
CA ALA A 874 -26.45 3.91 -39.44
C ALA A 874 -27.49 2.80 -39.68
N GLY A 875 -28.74 3.20 -39.95
CA GLY A 875 -29.90 2.31 -40.01
C GLY A 875 -30.90 2.58 -38.88
N TYR A 876 -31.76 1.60 -38.58
CA TYR A 876 -32.78 1.73 -37.54
C TYR A 876 -32.25 1.27 -36.17
N ASN A 877 -32.41 2.13 -35.17
CA ASN A 877 -32.06 1.90 -33.77
C ASN A 877 -33.36 1.87 -32.96
N LEU A 878 -33.41 1.10 -31.86
CA LEU A 878 -34.56 1.10 -30.95
C LEU A 878 -34.14 1.66 -29.59
N LEU A 879 -34.64 2.85 -29.26
CA LEU A 879 -34.27 3.58 -28.03
C LEU A 879 -35.50 3.86 -27.18
N GLY A 880 -35.33 4.15 -25.90
CA GLY A 880 -36.39 4.79 -25.14
C GLY A 880 -35.86 5.91 -24.27
N PHE A 881 -36.70 6.90 -24.03
CA PHE A 881 -36.32 8.12 -23.30
C PHE A 881 -36.97 8.09 -21.91
N PRO A 882 -36.18 7.97 -20.84
CA PRO A 882 -36.73 7.73 -19.50
C PRO A 882 -37.36 8.98 -18.85
N ALA A 883 -37.02 10.20 -19.28
CA ALA A 883 -37.57 11.44 -18.74
C ALA A 883 -37.54 12.65 -19.73
N PRO A 884 -38.19 12.55 -20.91
CA PRO A 884 -38.35 13.71 -21.79
C PRO A 884 -39.19 14.81 -21.13
N LEU A 885 -38.90 16.09 -21.42
CA LEU A 885 -39.76 17.21 -20.99
C LEU A 885 -41.20 17.00 -21.50
N GLY A 886 -42.17 17.51 -20.74
CA GLY A 886 -43.60 17.40 -21.07
C GLY A 886 -44.02 18.05 -22.39
N ASP A 887 -43.17 18.83 -23.05
CA ASP A 887 -43.39 19.41 -24.39
C ASP A 887 -42.38 18.93 -25.44
N TYR A 888 -41.51 17.96 -25.13
CA TYR A 888 -40.52 17.43 -26.08
C TYR A 888 -41.19 16.54 -27.12
N THR A 889 -40.97 16.84 -28.40
CA THR A 889 -41.64 16.16 -29.52
C THR A 889 -40.67 15.43 -30.44
N SER A 890 -41.20 14.57 -31.30
CA SER A 890 -40.44 13.91 -32.37
C SER A 890 -39.65 14.90 -33.22
N TYR A 891 -40.17 16.11 -33.45
CA TYR A 891 -39.48 17.18 -34.17
C TYR A 891 -38.28 17.76 -33.42
N ASP A 892 -38.33 17.82 -32.09
CA ASP A 892 -37.20 18.28 -31.28
C ASP A 892 -36.06 17.25 -31.34
N LEU A 893 -36.40 15.97 -31.36
CA LEU A 893 -35.45 14.87 -31.54
C LEU A 893 -34.76 14.90 -32.92
N HIS A 894 -35.51 15.15 -34.00
CA HIS A 894 -34.93 15.37 -35.34
C HIS A 894 -33.95 16.55 -35.37
N ARG A 895 -34.27 17.65 -34.67
CA ARG A 895 -33.42 18.84 -34.60
C ARG A 895 -32.12 18.56 -33.85
N GLU A 896 -32.18 17.88 -32.71
CA GLU A 896 -31.01 17.56 -31.88
C GLU A 896 -30.06 16.55 -32.51
N LEU A 897 -30.63 15.51 -33.13
CA LEU A 897 -29.83 14.56 -33.89
C LEU A 897 -29.35 15.14 -35.23
N GLY A 898 -29.85 16.30 -35.65
CA GLY A 898 -29.53 16.94 -36.93
C GLY A 898 -30.33 16.33 -38.09
N ALA A 899 -31.04 17.17 -38.84
CA ALA A 899 -31.97 16.75 -39.89
C ALA A 899 -31.31 15.96 -41.05
N ASP A 900 -30.00 16.09 -41.24
CA ASP A 900 -29.23 15.32 -42.24
C ASP A 900 -28.75 13.96 -41.73
N SER A 901 -28.86 13.71 -40.41
CA SER A 901 -28.40 12.50 -39.75
C SER A 901 -29.55 11.59 -39.31
N VAL A 902 -30.77 12.10 -39.15
CA VAL A 902 -31.97 11.28 -38.87
C VAL A 902 -32.87 11.31 -40.07
N PHE A 903 -33.29 10.16 -40.59
CA PHE A 903 -34.27 10.09 -41.65
C PHE A 903 -35.66 9.65 -41.14
N SER A 904 -35.77 9.02 -39.96
CA SER A 904 -37.06 8.61 -39.39
C SER A 904 -37.02 8.57 -37.86
N VAL A 905 -38.09 9.00 -37.21
CA VAL A 905 -38.43 8.69 -35.82
C VAL A 905 -39.84 8.13 -35.84
N ALA A 906 -40.00 6.90 -35.36
CA ALA A 906 -41.27 6.19 -35.39
C ALA A 906 -41.60 5.59 -34.01
N THR A 907 -42.88 5.55 -33.67
CA THR A 907 -43.37 4.81 -32.51
C THR A 907 -44.79 4.31 -32.78
N TYR A 908 -45.25 3.37 -31.96
CA TYR A 908 -46.66 2.98 -31.96
C TYR A 908 -47.38 3.82 -30.90
N GLY A 909 -48.25 4.74 -31.35
CA GLY A 909 -48.90 5.71 -30.49
C GLY A 909 -49.84 5.03 -29.49
N LYS A 910 -49.46 5.05 -28.20
CA LYS A 910 -50.19 4.34 -27.14
C LYS A 910 -51.63 4.84 -26.96
N ARG A 911 -51.91 6.12 -27.22
CA ARG A 911 -53.26 6.70 -27.16
C ARG A 911 -54.03 6.58 -28.47
N SER A 912 -53.34 6.65 -29.61
CA SER A 912 -53.96 6.62 -30.94
C SER A 912 -54.22 5.21 -31.47
N GLY A 913 -53.52 4.19 -30.95
CA GLY A 913 -53.57 2.82 -31.45
C GLY A 913 -53.06 2.69 -32.88
N LYS A 914 -52.25 3.63 -33.35
CA LYS A 914 -51.73 3.70 -34.72
C LYS A 914 -50.24 4.01 -34.71
N TRP A 915 -49.56 3.59 -35.77
CA TRP A 915 -48.18 4.00 -36.03
C TRP A 915 -48.12 5.51 -36.26
N GLN A 916 -47.14 6.15 -35.61
CA GLN A 916 -46.82 7.55 -35.77
C GLN A 916 -45.37 7.66 -36.20
N GLU A 917 -45.11 8.49 -37.21
CA GLU A 917 -43.77 8.66 -37.76
C GLU A 917 -43.56 10.12 -38.17
N SER A 918 -42.39 10.64 -37.81
CA SER A 918 -41.81 11.83 -38.41
C SER A 918 -40.55 11.45 -39.16
N TYR A 919 -40.23 12.17 -40.22
CA TYR A 919 -39.09 11.90 -41.08
C TYR A 919 -38.42 13.20 -41.53
N SER A 920 -37.13 13.14 -41.86
CA SER A 920 -36.42 14.28 -42.44
C SER A 920 -36.33 14.13 -43.96
N PHE A 921 -36.63 15.21 -44.68
CA PHE A 921 -36.49 15.29 -46.13
C PHE A 921 -35.88 16.65 -46.50
N PHE A 922 -34.74 16.66 -47.20
CA PHE A 922 -33.95 17.88 -47.50
C PHE A 922 -33.76 18.80 -46.29
N SER A 923 -33.29 18.23 -45.17
CA SER A 923 -33.03 18.96 -43.91
C SER A 923 -34.28 19.60 -43.25
N LEU A 924 -35.49 19.29 -43.72
CA LEU A 924 -36.77 19.69 -43.11
C LEU A 924 -37.45 18.47 -42.47
N THR A 925 -37.98 18.64 -41.26
CA THR A 925 -38.77 17.61 -40.58
C THR A 925 -40.24 17.68 -41.03
N ALA A 926 -40.77 16.55 -41.51
CA ALA A 926 -42.15 16.38 -41.95
C ALA A 926 -42.79 15.14 -41.27
N GLY A 927 -44.09 14.96 -41.44
CA GLY A 927 -44.86 13.87 -40.82
C GLY A 927 -45.58 14.28 -39.55
N GLU A 928 -45.88 13.31 -38.68
CA GLU A 928 -46.63 13.56 -37.45
C GLU A 928 -45.73 14.13 -36.35
N ARG A 929 -46.14 15.27 -35.76
CA ARG A 929 -45.52 15.80 -34.55
C ARG A 929 -46.23 15.24 -33.32
N TYR A 930 -45.57 14.33 -32.62
CA TYR A 930 -46.08 13.71 -31.41
C TYR A 930 -45.10 13.86 -30.26
N GLN A 931 -45.62 13.78 -29.04
CA GLN A 931 -44.84 13.91 -27.82
C GLN A 931 -43.98 12.67 -27.59
N ILE A 932 -42.74 12.87 -27.16
CA ILE A 932 -41.88 11.81 -26.64
C ILE A 932 -42.24 11.64 -25.16
N GLU A 933 -42.69 10.45 -24.78
CA GLU A 933 -43.22 10.14 -23.45
C GLU A 933 -42.21 9.27 -22.66
N PRO A 934 -42.09 9.47 -21.34
CA PRO A 934 -41.29 8.62 -20.46
C PRO A 934 -41.66 7.13 -20.58
N GLY A 935 -40.67 6.25 -20.70
CA GLY A 935 -40.86 4.78 -20.75
C GLY A 935 -41.45 4.25 -22.06
N CYS A 936 -41.54 5.08 -23.10
CA CYS A 936 -41.90 4.66 -24.46
C CYS A 936 -40.63 4.33 -25.28
N GLY A 937 -40.72 3.28 -26.10
CA GLY A 937 -39.72 2.96 -27.10
C GLY A 937 -39.99 3.66 -28.44
N TYR A 938 -38.92 4.05 -29.12
CA TYR A 938 -38.91 4.78 -30.39
C TYR A 938 -37.91 4.13 -31.35
N GLY A 939 -38.37 3.81 -32.55
CA GLY A 939 -37.50 3.46 -33.66
C GLY A 939 -36.89 4.72 -34.25
N ILE A 940 -35.57 4.78 -34.39
CA ILE A 940 -34.85 5.94 -34.90
C ILE A 940 -33.97 5.51 -36.07
N GLY A 941 -34.33 5.97 -37.26
CA GLY A 941 -33.58 5.81 -38.50
C GLY A 941 -32.49 6.86 -38.63
N ILE A 942 -31.23 6.44 -38.60
CA ILE A 942 -30.04 7.30 -38.64
C ILE A 942 -29.27 7.06 -39.94
N ALA A 943 -28.95 8.14 -40.68
CA ALA A 943 -28.23 8.07 -41.94
C ALA A 943 -26.71 7.89 -41.77
N LYS A 944 -26.14 8.38 -40.65
CA LYS A 944 -24.71 8.28 -40.32
C LYS A 944 -24.54 7.96 -38.84
N ALA A 945 -23.74 6.95 -38.54
CA ALA A 945 -23.50 6.51 -37.17
C ALA A 945 -23.00 7.66 -36.28
N ARG A 946 -23.45 7.71 -35.04
CA ARG A 946 -23.02 8.64 -34.00
C ARG A 946 -22.63 7.86 -32.75
N ARG A 947 -21.35 7.90 -32.41
CA ARG A 947 -20.86 7.39 -31.13
C ARG A 947 -20.99 8.49 -30.10
N ASN A 948 -21.46 8.13 -28.91
CA ASN A 948 -21.61 9.02 -27.77
C ASN A 948 -22.59 10.19 -27.98
N TRP A 949 -23.67 9.98 -28.76
CA TRP A 949 -24.72 10.99 -28.88
C TRP A 949 -25.51 11.08 -27.58
N SER A 950 -25.52 12.25 -26.95
CA SER A 950 -26.41 12.52 -25.82
C SER A 950 -27.52 13.49 -26.28
N PRO A 951 -28.78 13.26 -25.91
CA PRO A 951 -29.82 14.28 -26.05
C PRO A 951 -29.39 15.54 -25.28
N GLY A 952 -29.74 16.72 -25.80
CA GLY A 952 -29.35 18.01 -25.21
C GLY A 952 -29.91 18.20 -23.79
N PRO A 953 -29.46 19.22 -23.03
CA PRO A 953 -30.04 19.53 -21.73
C PRO A 953 -31.54 19.75 -21.90
N TRP A 954 -32.32 19.02 -21.12
CA TRP A 954 -33.77 19.05 -21.07
C TRP A 954 -34.28 20.37 -20.43
N SER A 955 -33.72 21.53 -20.77
CA SER A 955 -34.13 22.86 -20.30
C SER A 955 -34.30 23.84 -21.47
N LYS A 956 -35.29 24.73 -21.34
CA LYS A 956 -35.50 25.90 -22.22
C LYS A 956 -34.51 27.03 -21.98
N GLU A 957 -33.59 26.89 -21.03
CA GLU A 957 -32.57 27.92 -20.73
C GLU A 957 -31.27 27.59 -21.46
N GLY A 958 -31.36 27.76 -22.77
CA GLY A 958 -30.26 27.66 -23.74
C GLY A 958 -30.67 28.32 -25.06
N ARG A 959 -31.50 29.37 -24.99
CA ARG A 959 -31.82 30.31 -26.06
C ARG A 959 -31.57 31.72 -25.58
#